data_AF-A0A9E1VFE2-F1
#
_entry.id   AF-A0A9E1VFE2-F1
#
_cell.length_a   1.000
_cell.length_b   1.000
_cell.length_c   1.000
_cell.angle_alpha   90.00
_cell.angle_beta   90.00
_cell.angle_gamma   90.00
#
_symmetry.space_group_name_H-M   'P 1'
#
loop_
_entity.id
_entity.type
_entity.pdbx_description
1 polymer ?
#
loop_
_entity_poly.entity_id
_entity_poly.type
_entity_poly.pdbx_seq_one_letter_code
_entity_poly.pdbx_strand_id
1 'polypeptide(L)'
;VAQKLFGIYKTIDSIISIDSTSIKTLDVLTKIGLDHDKILQYTSKDEAPFIKLLLSHFDKIKMDFDPYNWEIILHWQEKIQRYKDPIYTFKVRGKEINIETHSESLSHSKIPKISLPKYEAWGDILQWNLQENVPGEFPFTAGLYPFKRTGEDPTRMFAGEGGPERTNRRFHYVSLGLDAKRLSTAFDSVTLYGNDPGLRPDIYGKIGNAGVSICCLDDAKKLYSGFDLSHHMTSVSMTINGPAPMLLGFFMNAAIDQNCEKYIKDHKLEKTVEATFKKIYDAKGLKRPLYQGKLPEGNNGLGLLLLGLTGDLVLPPDVYEKIKKDTLTQVRGTVQADILKEDQAQNTCIFSTEFALRLMGDVQEYFINQQIRNFYSVSISGYHIAEAGANPITQLALTLSNGFTYVEYYLSRGMDINKFGPNLSFFFSNGIDPEYAVIGRVARKIWAKALKYKYQANSRAQMLKYHIQTSGRSLHAQEIDFNDIRTTLQALYAIYDNCNSLHTNAYDEAITTPTEDSVRRAMAIQLIINKELGLTKNENPIQGAFIIEELTDLVEEAVLLEFDRITERGGVLGAMETMYQRSKIQEESLYYETLKHNGEFPIIGVNTFLSSKGSPTVLPSEVIRATEEEKQFQIQTKELLNKANPSKVKAQIAILQAAAVQNENLFDKIMEATKVCSLGQITTALFEVGGQYRRNM
;
A
#
# COMPACT_ATOMS: atom_id res chain seq x y z
N VAL A 1 -33.87 9.86 -14.45
CA VAL A 1 -34.11 11.13 -15.18
C VAL A 1 -33.43 11.13 -16.54
N ALA A 2 -32.10 10.95 -16.63
CA ALA A 2 -31.34 10.96 -17.88
C ALA A 2 -31.89 10.05 -18.99
N GLN A 3 -32.26 8.80 -18.69
CA GLN A 3 -32.82 7.89 -19.69
C GLN A 3 -34.14 8.41 -20.32
N LYS A 4 -34.98 9.09 -19.53
CA LYS A 4 -36.21 9.71 -20.04
C LYS A 4 -35.89 10.87 -20.97
N LEU A 5 -34.94 11.72 -20.58
CA LEU A 5 -34.47 12.84 -21.40
C LEU A 5 -33.89 12.33 -22.73
N PHE A 6 -33.07 11.28 -22.70
CA PHE A 6 -32.52 10.65 -23.90
C PHE A 6 -33.63 10.06 -24.80
N GLY A 7 -34.63 9.40 -24.20
CA GLY A 7 -35.79 8.89 -24.94
C GLY A 7 -36.52 10.00 -25.71
N ILE A 8 -36.86 11.11 -25.04
CA ILE A 8 -37.50 12.27 -25.66
C ILE A 8 -36.61 12.86 -26.76
N TYR A 9 -35.32 13.02 -26.47
CA TYR A 9 -34.33 13.50 -27.44
C TYR A 9 -34.30 12.61 -28.69
N LYS A 10 -34.24 11.28 -28.54
CA LYS A 10 -34.25 10.34 -29.66
C LYS A 10 -35.58 10.33 -30.42
N THR A 11 -36.71 10.56 -29.74
CA THR A 11 -38.01 10.75 -30.41
C THR A 11 -37.98 12.01 -31.28
N ILE A 12 -37.53 13.14 -30.75
CA ILE A 12 -37.37 14.39 -31.52
C ILE A 12 -36.44 14.16 -32.71
N ASP A 13 -35.26 13.58 -32.47
CA ASP A 13 -34.25 13.24 -33.48
C ASP A 13 -34.83 12.38 -34.61
N SER A 14 -35.66 11.40 -34.29
CA SER A 14 -36.31 10.52 -35.29
C SER A 14 -37.35 11.22 -36.16
N ILE A 15 -37.98 12.29 -35.64
CA ILE A 15 -39.03 13.04 -36.35
C ILE A 15 -38.41 14.11 -37.27
N ILE A 16 -37.34 14.76 -36.82
CA ILE A 16 -36.62 15.77 -37.62
C ILE A 16 -35.71 15.13 -38.69
N SER A 17 -35.40 13.85 -38.57
CA SER A 17 -34.53 13.12 -39.51
C SER A 17 -35.27 12.64 -40.76
N ILE A 18 -35.60 13.58 -41.65
CA ILE A 18 -35.92 13.28 -43.06
C ILE A 18 -34.86 14.00 -43.90
N ASP A 19 -34.04 13.22 -44.63
CA ASP A 19 -32.86 13.58 -45.44
C ASP A 19 -31.50 13.73 -44.71
N SER A 20 -31.05 12.61 -44.15
CA SER A 20 -29.70 12.00 -44.16
C SER A 20 -28.38 12.81 -44.11
N THR A 21 -28.28 14.14 -43.98
CA THR A 21 -26.94 14.79 -44.01
C THR A 21 -26.63 16.03 -43.16
N SER A 22 -27.47 16.58 -42.25
CA SER A 22 -27.09 17.89 -41.66
C SER A 22 -27.42 18.23 -40.21
N ILE A 23 -27.54 17.25 -39.30
CA ILE A 23 -27.37 17.54 -37.87
C ILE A 23 -26.45 16.49 -37.25
N LYS A 24 -25.23 16.90 -36.85
CA LYS A 24 -24.45 16.09 -35.91
C LYS A 24 -25.19 16.12 -34.57
N THR A 25 -25.29 15.00 -33.89
CA THR A 25 -25.96 14.82 -32.58
C THR A 25 -25.58 15.90 -31.53
N LEU A 26 -24.36 16.48 -31.62
CA LEU A 26 -23.88 17.56 -30.74
C LEU A 26 -24.49 18.95 -31.03
N ASP A 27 -25.04 19.18 -32.20
CA ASP A 27 -25.33 20.53 -32.69
C ASP A 27 -26.60 21.15 -32.10
N VAL A 28 -27.43 20.35 -31.44
CA VAL A 28 -28.70 20.75 -30.80
C VAL A 28 -28.67 20.65 -29.28
N LEU A 29 -27.59 20.12 -28.70
CA LEU A 29 -27.40 20.05 -27.25
C LEU A 29 -26.66 21.29 -26.76
N THR A 30 -27.22 21.96 -25.77
CA THR A 30 -26.67 23.18 -25.18
C THR A 30 -26.47 23.02 -23.68
N LYS A 31 -25.77 23.96 -23.04
CA LYS A 31 -25.62 23.98 -21.58
C LYS A 31 -26.94 24.02 -20.83
N ILE A 32 -27.97 24.63 -21.41
CA ILE A 32 -29.28 24.79 -20.78
C ILE A 32 -30.28 23.68 -21.14
N GLY A 33 -30.05 22.91 -22.21
CA GLY A 33 -30.99 21.89 -22.67
C GLY A 33 -30.90 21.67 -24.18
N LEU A 34 -32.04 21.50 -24.83
CA LEU A 34 -32.12 21.41 -26.28
C LEU A 34 -32.23 22.79 -26.91
N ASP A 35 -31.63 22.99 -28.09
CA ASP A 35 -31.81 24.20 -28.89
C ASP A 35 -33.16 24.13 -29.62
N HIS A 36 -34.17 24.78 -29.03
CA HIS A 36 -35.53 24.77 -29.55
C HIS A 36 -35.63 25.38 -30.95
N ASP A 37 -34.95 26.50 -31.18
CA ASP A 37 -35.02 27.23 -32.44
C ASP A 37 -34.40 26.40 -33.56
N LYS A 38 -33.24 25.79 -33.30
CA LYS A 38 -32.58 24.91 -34.25
C LYS A 38 -33.43 23.68 -34.55
N ILE A 39 -34.01 23.02 -33.53
CA ILE A 39 -34.88 21.85 -33.75
C ILE A 39 -36.12 22.22 -34.58
N LEU A 40 -36.77 23.34 -34.27
CA LEU A 40 -37.97 23.78 -35.00
C LEU A 40 -37.68 24.18 -36.45
N GLN A 41 -36.46 24.66 -36.78
CA GLN A 41 -36.06 24.95 -38.16
C GLN A 41 -36.07 23.71 -39.06
N TYR A 42 -35.78 22.53 -38.51
CA TYR A 42 -35.77 21.26 -39.24
C TYR A 42 -37.06 20.45 -39.08
N THR A 43 -38.08 21.01 -38.41
CA THR A 43 -39.35 20.33 -38.18
C THR A 43 -40.36 20.69 -39.27
N SER A 44 -41.02 19.69 -39.87
CA SER A 44 -42.11 19.92 -40.82
C SER A 44 -43.29 20.62 -40.13
N LYS A 45 -44.11 21.36 -40.89
CA LYS A 45 -45.23 22.12 -40.30
C LYS A 45 -46.25 21.22 -39.59
N ASP A 46 -46.43 19.99 -40.08
CA ASP A 46 -47.39 19.03 -39.53
C ASP A 46 -46.90 18.42 -38.20
N GLU A 47 -45.59 18.25 -38.04
CA GLU A 47 -44.96 17.68 -36.84
C GLU A 47 -44.66 18.74 -35.75
N ALA A 48 -44.67 20.03 -36.10
CA ALA A 48 -44.31 21.12 -35.20
C ALA A 48 -45.11 21.17 -33.87
N PRO A 49 -46.43 20.92 -33.83
CA PRO A 49 -47.17 20.87 -32.56
C PRO A 49 -46.69 19.75 -31.62
N PHE A 50 -46.37 18.59 -32.19
CA PHE A 50 -45.90 17.44 -31.42
C PHE A 50 -44.48 17.66 -30.90
N ILE A 51 -43.57 18.18 -31.73
CA ILE A 51 -42.21 18.55 -31.31
C ILE A 51 -42.22 19.59 -30.18
N LYS A 52 -43.07 20.62 -30.25
CA LYS A 52 -43.19 21.62 -29.16
C LYS A 52 -43.64 20.99 -27.84
N LEU A 53 -44.54 20.01 -27.89
CA LEU A 53 -44.95 19.27 -26.70
C LEU A 53 -43.80 18.45 -26.11
N LEU A 54 -43.02 17.77 -26.97
CA LEU A 54 -41.85 17.00 -26.55
C LEU A 54 -40.77 17.90 -25.93
N LEU A 55 -40.48 19.07 -26.53
CA LEU A 55 -39.54 20.06 -25.99
C LEU A 55 -39.99 20.57 -24.61
N SER A 56 -41.25 20.96 -24.46
CA SER A 56 -41.79 21.37 -23.16
C SER A 56 -41.72 20.26 -22.10
N HIS A 57 -41.95 19.01 -22.52
CA HIS A 57 -41.82 17.86 -21.62
C HIS A 57 -40.36 17.59 -21.25
N PHE A 58 -39.43 17.75 -22.20
CA PHE A 58 -37.99 17.65 -21.97
C PHE A 58 -37.54 18.66 -20.91
N ASP A 59 -37.89 19.94 -21.08
CA ASP A 59 -37.54 21.01 -20.14
C ASP A 59 -38.05 20.72 -18.74
N LYS A 60 -39.31 20.29 -18.63
CA LYS A 60 -39.92 19.91 -17.35
C LYS A 60 -39.12 18.81 -16.65
N ILE A 61 -38.72 17.76 -17.36
CA ILE A 61 -37.93 16.67 -16.77
C ILE A 61 -36.51 17.16 -16.43
N LYS A 62 -35.93 18.05 -17.24
CA LYS A 62 -34.57 18.56 -17.04
C LYS A 62 -34.44 19.39 -15.76
N MET A 63 -35.52 20.03 -15.30
CA MET A 63 -35.52 20.76 -14.02
C MET A 63 -35.14 19.88 -12.83
N ASP A 64 -35.45 18.59 -12.87
CA ASP A 64 -35.11 17.60 -11.83
C ASP A 64 -33.76 16.91 -12.08
N PHE A 65 -32.92 17.45 -12.97
CA PHE A 65 -31.66 16.84 -13.38
C PHE A 65 -30.45 17.65 -12.90
N ASP A 66 -29.51 16.98 -12.22
CA ASP A 66 -28.29 17.60 -11.71
C ASP A 66 -27.45 18.23 -12.85
N PRO A 67 -27.16 19.55 -12.80
CA PRO A 67 -26.34 20.23 -13.78
C PRO A 67 -24.95 19.60 -13.99
N TYR A 68 -24.32 19.06 -12.95
CA TYR A 68 -23.01 18.39 -13.09
C TYR A 68 -23.11 17.11 -13.93
N ASN A 69 -24.23 16.39 -13.85
CA ASN A 69 -24.46 15.23 -14.70
C ASN A 69 -24.76 15.65 -16.15
N TRP A 70 -25.35 16.82 -16.36
CA TRP A 70 -25.54 17.37 -17.70
C TRP A 70 -24.22 17.68 -18.39
N GLU A 71 -23.26 18.26 -17.66
CA GLU A 71 -21.90 18.50 -18.17
C GLU A 71 -21.21 17.20 -18.62
N ILE A 72 -21.38 16.08 -17.89
CA ILE A 72 -20.85 14.77 -18.31
C ILE A 72 -21.40 14.35 -19.67
N ILE A 73 -22.71 14.52 -19.90
CA ILE A 73 -23.36 14.17 -21.18
C ILE A 73 -22.81 15.04 -22.32
N LEU A 74 -22.71 16.35 -22.11
CA LEU A 74 -22.24 17.30 -23.11
C LEU A 74 -20.79 17.01 -23.54
N HIS A 75 -19.93 16.68 -22.59
CA HIS A 75 -18.50 16.46 -22.83
C HIS A 75 -18.13 15.00 -23.09
N TRP A 76 -19.10 14.08 -23.18
CA TRP A 76 -18.83 12.64 -23.37
C TRP A 76 -18.06 12.35 -24.66
N GLN A 77 -18.42 12.98 -25.77
CA GLN A 77 -17.73 12.77 -27.06
C GLN A 77 -16.31 13.34 -27.05
N GLU A 78 -16.10 14.48 -26.38
CA GLU A 78 -14.76 15.05 -26.19
C GLU A 78 -13.87 14.10 -25.37
N LYS A 79 -14.43 13.51 -24.30
CA LYS A 79 -13.75 12.51 -23.49
C LYS A 79 -13.38 11.27 -24.31
N ILE A 80 -14.29 10.76 -25.13
CA ILE A 80 -14.01 9.65 -26.05
C ILE A 80 -12.86 10.02 -26.99
N GLN A 81 -12.93 11.21 -27.60
CA GLN A 81 -11.92 11.63 -28.56
C GLN A 81 -10.54 11.75 -27.91
N ARG A 82 -10.46 12.30 -26.69
CA ARG A 82 -9.20 12.45 -25.95
C ARG A 82 -8.46 11.13 -25.71
N TYR A 83 -9.18 10.01 -25.54
CA TYR A 83 -8.57 8.68 -25.39
C TYR A 83 -8.33 7.96 -26.75
N LYS A 84 -8.94 8.43 -27.84
CA LYS A 84 -8.68 7.96 -29.20
C LYS A 84 -7.51 8.69 -29.87
N ASP A 85 -7.27 9.94 -29.52
CA ASP A 85 -6.17 10.74 -30.03
C ASP A 85 -4.83 10.03 -29.78
N PRO A 86 -3.83 10.14 -30.69
CA PRO A 86 -2.56 9.41 -30.54
C PRO A 86 -1.81 9.70 -29.23
N ILE A 87 -1.97 10.93 -28.72
CA ILE A 87 -1.29 11.41 -27.52
C ILE A 87 -2.33 11.96 -26.55
N TYR A 88 -2.27 11.49 -25.31
CA TYR A 88 -3.00 12.07 -24.18
C TYR A 88 -2.04 12.93 -23.35
N THR A 89 -2.40 14.19 -23.18
CA THR A 89 -1.64 15.14 -22.35
C THR A 89 -2.34 15.42 -21.03
N PHE A 90 -1.59 15.39 -19.93
CA PHE A 90 -2.05 15.81 -18.60
C PHE A 90 -0.92 16.40 -17.77
N LYS A 91 -1.27 17.13 -16.71
CA LYS A 91 -0.31 17.84 -15.85
C LYS A 91 -0.09 17.10 -14.54
N VAL A 92 1.18 16.88 -14.18
CA VAL A 92 1.58 16.37 -12.86
C VAL A 92 2.54 17.38 -12.23
N ARG A 93 2.13 17.97 -11.10
CA ARG A 93 2.93 18.99 -10.38
C ARG A 93 3.44 20.12 -11.30
N GLY A 94 2.59 20.56 -12.23
CA GLY A 94 2.89 21.62 -13.20
C GLY A 94 3.68 21.19 -14.44
N LYS A 95 4.15 19.93 -14.52
CA LYS A 95 4.81 19.38 -15.71
C LYS A 95 3.80 18.69 -16.62
N GLU A 96 3.86 18.96 -17.92
CA GLU A 96 3.08 18.24 -18.92
C GLU A 96 3.70 16.86 -19.18
N ILE A 97 2.84 15.85 -19.13
CA ILE A 97 3.17 14.47 -19.45
C ILE A 97 2.35 14.08 -20.66
N ASN A 98 3.04 13.60 -21.70
CA ASN A 98 2.46 13.09 -22.93
C ASN A 98 2.57 11.57 -22.93
N ILE A 99 1.45 10.88 -23.13
CA ILE A 99 1.39 9.41 -23.17
C ILE A 99 0.75 8.98 -24.47
N GLU A 100 1.39 8.05 -25.17
CA GLU A 100 0.77 7.36 -26.30
C GLU A 100 -0.43 6.55 -25.82
N THR A 101 -1.60 6.76 -26.43
CA THR A 101 -2.85 6.11 -26.03
C THR A 101 -2.99 4.67 -26.53
N HIS A 102 -2.14 4.27 -27.47
CA HIS A 102 -2.17 2.95 -28.09
C HIS A 102 -0.78 2.30 -28.06
N SER A 103 -0.76 0.98 -28.05
CA SER A 103 0.42 0.16 -28.30
C SER A 103 0.21 -0.70 -29.54
N GLU A 104 1.24 -0.88 -30.37
CA GLU A 104 1.15 -1.73 -31.56
C GLU A 104 1.52 -3.18 -31.23
N SER A 105 0.67 -4.13 -31.64
CA SER A 105 0.96 -5.57 -31.53
C SER A 105 1.84 -6.07 -32.67
N LEU A 106 2.33 -7.31 -32.57
CA LEU A 106 3.05 -7.97 -33.67
C LEU A 106 2.20 -8.13 -34.95
N SER A 107 0.88 -8.09 -34.83
CA SER A 107 -0.06 -8.11 -35.96
C SER A 107 -0.45 -6.71 -36.46
N HIS A 108 0.27 -5.68 -36.01
CA HIS A 108 0.04 -4.26 -36.34
C HIS A 108 -1.29 -3.68 -35.83
N SER A 109 -2.00 -4.39 -34.95
CA SER A 109 -3.19 -3.86 -34.30
C SER A 109 -2.80 -2.77 -33.30
N LYS A 110 -3.44 -1.60 -33.39
CA LYS A 110 -3.31 -0.52 -32.40
C LYS A 110 -4.21 -0.84 -31.20
N ILE A 111 -3.64 -1.47 -30.18
CA ILE A 111 -4.34 -1.83 -28.95
C ILE A 111 -4.46 -0.58 -28.07
N PRO A 112 -5.67 -0.14 -27.70
CA PRO A 112 -5.86 1.03 -26.83
C PRO A 112 -5.46 0.70 -25.39
N LYS A 113 -4.73 1.61 -24.74
CA LYS A 113 -4.43 1.51 -23.32
C LYS A 113 -5.68 1.62 -22.46
N ILE A 114 -6.62 2.48 -22.84
CA ILE A 114 -7.91 2.63 -22.16
C ILE A 114 -9.02 2.43 -23.18
N SER A 115 -9.88 1.44 -22.93
CA SER A 115 -11.07 1.16 -23.74
C SER A 115 -12.28 1.84 -23.13
N LEU A 116 -13.08 2.53 -23.96
CA LEU A 116 -14.31 3.21 -23.53
C LEU A 116 -15.55 2.46 -24.02
N PRO A 117 -16.67 2.51 -23.28
CA PRO A 117 -17.90 1.88 -23.73
C PRO A 117 -18.48 2.58 -24.95
N LYS A 118 -19.26 1.85 -25.73
CA LYS A 118 -19.96 2.34 -26.93
C LYS A 118 -21.38 2.82 -26.62
N TYR A 119 -21.63 3.28 -25.39
CA TYR A 119 -22.95 3.72 -24.97
C TYR A 119 -23.37 5.00 -25.67
N GLU A 120 -24.64 5.05 -26.07
CA GLU A 120 -25.29 6.23 -26.62
C GLU A 120 -26.32 6.80 -25.64
N ALA A 121 -27.00 5.92 -24.88
CA ALA A 121 -28.03 6.34 -23.96
C ALA A 121 -27.45 7.12 -22.78
N TRP A 122 -28.05 8.27 -22.47
CA TRP A 122 -27.57 9.13 -21.39
C TRP A 122 -27.70 8.48 -20.02
N GLY A 123 -28.62 7.52 -19.83
CA GLY A 123 -28.66 6.72 -18.60
C GLY A 123 -27.39 5.91 -18.41
N ASP A 124 -27.02 5.11 -19.40
CA ASP A 124 -25.85 4.23 -19.36
C ASP A 124 -24.54 5.02 -19.26
N ILE A 125 -24.42 6.13 -20.00
CA ILE A 125 -23.26 7.02 -19.93
C ILE A 125 -23.04 7.53 -18.50
N LEU A 126 -24.10 8.00 -17.84
CA LEU A 126 -24.00 8.50 -16.48
C LEU A 126 -23.74 7.38 -15.47
N GLN A 127 -24.45 6.27 -15.59
CA GLN A 127 -24.24 5.13 -14.70
C GLN A 127 -22.77 4.70 -14.73
N TRP A 128 -22.20 4.55 -15.93
CA TRP A 128 -20.80 4.20 -16.09
C TRP A 128 -19.84 5.26 -15.52
N ASN A 129 -20.03 6.56 -15.83
CA ASN A 129 -19.16 7.63 -15.32
C ASN A 129 -19.25 7.81 -13.79
N LEU A 130 -20.40 7.52 -13.18
CA LEU A 130 -20.62 7.72 -11.74
C LEU A 130 -20.24 6.49 -10.90
N GLN A 131 -20.26 5.28 -11.47
CA GLN A 131 -19.93 4.04 -10.75
C GLN A 131 -18.52 3.53 -11.02
N GLU A 132 -18.03 3.64 -12.26
CA GLU A 132 -16.74 3.05 -12.64
C GLU A 132 -15.72 4.08 -13.13
N ASN A 133 -16.16 4.88 -14.11
CA ASN A 133 -15.37 5.88 -14.82
C ASN A 133 -14.04 5.34 -15.43
N VAL A 134 -13.31 6.18 -16.14
CA VAL A 134 -11.93 5.92 -16.54
C VAL A 134 -11.00 5.94 -15.31
N PRO A 135 -9.85 5.25 -15.36
CA PRO A 135 -8.80 5.45 -14.37
C PRO A 135 -8.41 6.93 -14.24
N GLY A 136 -8.16 7.38 -13.01
CA GLY A 136 -7.79 8.76 -12.73
C GLY A 136 -8.94 9.74 -12.49
N GLU A 137 -10.19 9.30 -12.60
CA GLU A 137 -11.38 10.11 -12.32
C GLU A 137 -12.25 9.46 -11.25
N PHE A 138 -12.97 10.28 -10.46
CA PHE A 138 -13.90 9.80 -9.44
C PHE A 138 -14.96 8.87 -10.05
N PRO A 139 -15.32 7.73 -9.40
CA PRO A 139 -14.91 7.28 -8.06
C PRO A 139 -13.63 6.43 -8.02
N PHE A 140 -12.78 6.53 -9.04
CA PHE A 140 -11.47 5.86 -9.16
C PHE A 140 -11.53 4.33 -9.17
N THR A 141 -12.70 3.74 -9.46
CA THR A 141 -12.94 2.30 -9.45
C THR A 141 -11.91 1.56 -10.31
N ALA A 142 -11.66 2.04 -11.52
CA ALA A 142 -10.71 1.43 -12.48
C ALA A 142 -9.23 1.81 -12.25
N GLY A 143 -8.92 2.70 -11.29
CA GLY A 143 -7.56 3.12 -10.98
C GLY A 143 -7.43 4.61 -10.65
N LEU A 144 -6.29 4.96 -10.05
CA LEU A 144 -6.07 6.30 -9.47
C LEU A 144 -5.45 7.31 -10.44
N TYR A 145 -4.85 6.84 -11.53
CA TYR A 145 -4.14 7.67 -12.50
C TYR A 145 -4.68 7.37 -13.90
N PRO A 146 -4.67 8.36 -14.83
CA PRO A 146 -5.17 8.16 -16.19
C PRO A 146 -4.50 6.99 -16.93
N PHE A 147 -3.22 6.77 -16.64
CA PHE A 147 -2.43 5.65 -17.14
C PHE A 147 -1.46 5.15 -16.06
N LYS A 148 -1.03 3.90 -16.18
CA LYS A 148 0.04 3.29 -15.39
C LYS A 148 1.37 4.02 -15.64
N ARG A 149 2.27 3.97 -14.65
CA ARG A 149 3.58 4.62 -14.75
C ARG A 149 4.46 3.90 -15.75
N THR A 150 5.08 4.65 -16.65
CA THR A 150 6.16 4.16 -17.52
C THR A 150 7.47 4.16 -16.74
N GLY A 151 8.11 3.00 -16.56
CA GLY A 151 9.44 2.87 -15.96
C GLY A 151 9.49 2.60 -14.44
N GLU A 152 8.35 2.48 -13.76
CA GLU A 152 8.30 2.02 -12.36
C GLU A 152 7.25 0.90 -12.25
N ASP A 153 7.71 -0.34 -12.45
CA ASP A 153 6.86 -1.52 -12.29
C ASP A 153 6.34 -1.61 -10.83
N PRO A 154 5.12 -2.15 -10.62
CA PRO A 154 4.55 -2.30 -9.27
C PRO A 154 5.30 -3.31 -8.40
N THR A 155 6.25 -4.04 -8.98
CA THR A 155 7.05 -5.08 -8.34
C THR A 155 7.70 -4.57 -7.06
N ARG A 156 7.40 -5.27 -5.96
CA ARG A 156 8.03 -5.04 -4.65
C ARG A 156 8.23 -6.39 -3.97
N MET A 157 9.48 -6.83 -3.87
CA MET A 157 9.80 -8.11 -3.25
C MET A 157 10.08 -7.96 -1.77
N PHE A 158 9.49 -8.87 -1.01
CA PHE A 158 9.69 -9.02 0.43
C PHE A 158 11.02 -9.72 0.68
N ALA A 159 11.88 -9.14 1.51
CA ALA A 159 13.14 -9.76 1.90
C ALA A 159 13.50 -9.41 3.35
N GLY A 160 14.07 -10.38 4.05
CA GLY A 160 14.53 -10.23 5.42
C GLY A 160 14.97 -11.57 5.97
N GLU A 161 16.26 -11.70 6.25
CA GLU A 161 16.83 -12.91 6.82
C GLU A 161 18.20 -12.62 7.45
N GLY A 162 18.48 -13.25 8.59
CA GLY A 162 19.76 -13.17 9.28
C GLY A 162 20.03 -11.75 9.82
N GLY A 163 21.29 -11.32 9.68
CA GLY A 163 21.72 -9.98 10.06
C GLY A 163 21.42 -8.91 8.99
N PRO A 164 21.57 -7.61 9.33
CA PRO A 164 21.32 -6.51 8.41
C PRO A 164 22.18 -6.59 7.13
N GLU A 165 23.42 -7.07 7.21
CA GLU A 165 24.29 -7.21 6.05
C GLU A 165 23.82 -8.28 5.06
N ARG A 166 23.29 -9.41 5.56
CA ARG A 166 22.75 -10.48 4.70
C ARG A 166 21.53 -10.01 3.94
N THR A 167 20.62 -9.33 4.64
CA THR A 167 19.43 -8.75 4.02
C THR A 167 19.81 -7.62 3.05
N ASN A 168 20.81 -6.79 3.38
CA ASN A 168 21.34 -5.78 2.46
C ASN A 168 21.84 -6.41 1.14
N ARG A 169 22.61 -7.51 1.22
CA ARG A 169 23.05 -8.26 0.03
C ARG A 169 21.87 -8.73 -0.80
N ARG A 170 20.82 -9.27 -0.17
CA ARG A 170 19.61 -9.71 -0.88
C ARG A 170 18.88 -8.53 -1.54
N PHE A 171 18.78 -7.36 -0.88
CA PHE A 171 18.19 -6.17 -1.49
C PHE A 171 18.97 -5.71 -2.73
N HIS A 172 20.30 -5.71 -2.68
CA HIS A 172 21.13 -5.37 -3.85
C HIS A 172 20.94 -6.39 -4.97
N TYR A 173 20.89 -7.68 -4.66
CA TYR A 173 20.61 -8.73 -5.64
C TYR A 173 19.27 -8.56 -6.36
N VAL A 174 18.16 -8.44 -5.62
CA VAL A 174 16.81 -8.36 -6.23
C VAL A 174 16.54 -7.03 -6.94
N SER A 175 17.35 -6.00 -6.67
CA SER A 175 17.20 -4.68 -7.29
C SER A 175 18.29 -4.38 -8.32
N LEU A 176 19.22 -5.31 -8.58
CA LEU A 176 20.30 -5.11 -9.52
C LEU A 176 19.75 -4.86 -10.94
N GLY A 177 20.29 -3.85 -11.63
CA GLY A 177 19.83 -3.46 -12.97
C GLY A 177 18.46 -2.77 -13.06
N LEU A 178 17.72 -2.61 -11.95
CA LEU A 178 16.46 -1.86 -11.92
C LEU A 178 16.71 -0.38 -11.62
N ASP A 179 16.11 0.52 -12.39
CA ASP A 179 16.21 1.98 -12.15
C ASP A 179 15.50 2.40 -10.86
N ALA A 180 14.33 1.80 -10.58
CA ALA A 180 13.55 2.03 -9.38
C ALA A 180 13.90 1.02 -8.27
N LYS A 181 14.31 1.51 -7.09
CA LYS A 181 14.66 0.67 -5.93
C LYS A 181 13.47 0.60 -4.96
N ARG A 182 12.64 -0.44 -5.09
CA ARG A 182 11.43 -0.65 -4.27
C ARG A 182 11.63 -1.82 -3.30
N LEU A 183 12.11 -1.50 -2.09
CA LEU A 183 12.48 -2.50 -1.08
C LEU A 183 11.29 -2.83 -0.16
N SER A 184 11.18 -4.08 0.31
CA SER A 184 10.22 -4.44 1.36
C SER A 184 10.88 -5.32 2.41
N THR A 185 10.88 -4.84 3.65
CA THR A 185 11.64 -5.42 4.76
C THR A 185 10.76 -6.29 5.64
N ALA A 186 11.18 -7.54 5.85
CA ALA A 186 10.64 -8.49 6.82
C ALA A 186 11.52 -8.53 8.08
N PHE A 187 10.97 -8.35 9.28
CA PHE A 187 11.74 -8.38 10.52
C PHE A 187 11.58 -9.70 11.27
N ASP A 188 12.62 -10.12 11.99
CA ASP A 188 12.56 -11.34 12.80
C ASP A 188 11.56 -11.20 13.96
N SER A 189 11.11 -12.33 14.51
CA SER A 189 10.14 -12.29 15.61
C SER A 189 10.66 -11.58 16.88
N VAL A 190 11.97 -11.48 17.08
CA VAL A 190 12.56 -10.74 18.21
C VAL A 190 12.29 -9.24 18.04
N THR A 191 12.57 -8.71 16.84
CA THR A 191 12.32 -7.32 16.43
C THR A 191 10.83 -7.01 16.37
N LEU A 192 10.02 -7.91 15.81
CA LEU A 192 8.55 -7.74 15.70
C LEU A 192 7.89 -7.52 17.07
N TYR A 193 8.43 -8.12 18.12
CA TYR A 193 7.95 -7.99 19.49
C TYR A 193 8.72 -6.94 20.32
N GLY A 194 9.51 -6.08 19.67
CA GLY A 194 10.21 -4.98 20.34
C GLY A 194 11.28 -5.43 21.33
N ASN A 195 11.84 -6.63 21.16
CA ASN A 195 12.88 -7.16 22.03
C ASN A 195 14.27 -6.98 21.40
N ASP A 196 15.29 -7.03 22.25
CA ASP A 196 16.69 -7.08 21.81
C ASP A 196 17.16 -8.53 21.63
N PRO A 197 18.13 -8.79 20.73
CA PRO A 197 18.81 -10.09 20.66
C PRO A 197 19.54 -10.40 21.97
N GLY A 198 19.57 -11.69 22.35
CA GLY A 198 20.21 -12.15 23.57
C GLY A 198 20.36 -13.67 23.67
N LEU A 199 21.18 -14.11 24.62
CA LEU A 199 21.54 -15.52 24.84
C LEU A 199 20.43 -16.38 25.45
N ARG A 200 19.36 -15.77 25.99
CA ARG A 200 18.24 -16.52 26.56
C ARG A 200 17.63 -17.41 25.47
N PRO A 201 17.49 -18.73 25.66
CA PRO A 201 17.03 -19.64 24.61
C PRO A 201 15.75 -19.22 23.88
N ASP A 202 14.77 -18.66 24.61
CA ASP A 202 13.50 -18.16 24.08
C ASP A 202 13.65 -17.05 23.02
N ILE A 203 14.76 -16.30 23.09
CA ILE A 203 15.14 -15.24 22.14
C ILE A 203 16.17 -15.79 21.15
N TYR A 204 17.21 -16.45 21.65
CA TYR A 204 18.36 -16.90 20.90
C TYR A 204 18.00 -17.74 19.67
N GLY A 205 17.05 -18.68 19.85
CA GLY A 205 16.58 -19.54 18.76
C GLY A 205 15.83 -18.80 17.64
N LYS A 206 15.46 -17.53 17.84
CA LYS A 206 14.62 -16.74 16.95
C LYS A 206 15.34 -15.57 16.27
N ILE A 207 16.55 -15.23 16.72
CA ILE A 207 17.35 -14.13 16.16
C ILE A 207 17.63 -14.41 14.68
N GLY A 208 17.23 -13.47 13.82
CA GLY A 208 17.44 -13.49 12.36
C GLY A 208 16.66 -14.58 11.61
N ASN A 209 15.77 -15.30 12.28
CA ASN A 209 14.93 -16.32 11.65
C ASN A 209 13.60 -15.70 11.20
N ALA A 210 13.15 -16.08 9.99
CA ALA A 210 11.94 -15.57 9.35
C ALA A 210 11.91 -14.03 9.14
N GLY A 211 13.06 -13.38 9.21
CA GLY A 211 13.19 -11.94 9.06
C GLY A 211 14.59 -11.44 9.46
N VAL A 212 14.87 -10.16 9.17
CA VAL A 212 16.12 -9.52 9.58
C VAL A 212 16.07 -9.11 11.05
N SER A 213 17.16 -9.33 11.78
CA SER A 213 17.28 -8.88 13.18
C SER A 213 17.79 -7.44 13.25
N ILE A 214 16.97 -6.51 13.77
CA ILE A 214 17.30 -5.09 13.87
C ILE A 214 17.00 -4.62 15.30
N CYS A 215 18.03 -4.21 16.03
CA CYS A 215 17.87 -3.75 17.42
C CYS A 215 18.31 -2.30 17.64
N CYS A 216 18.89 -1.63 16.64
CA CYS A 216 19.40 -0.27 16.79
C CYS A 216 19.54 0.48 15.46
N LEU A 217 19.86 1.78 15.54
CA LEU A 217 20.10 2.64 14.38
C LEU A 217 21.21 2.12 13.45
N ASP A 218 22.31 1.61 14.01
CA ASP A 218 23.41 1.11 13.20
C ASP A 218 23.02 -0.12 12.37
N ASP A 219 22.09 -0.95 12.87
CA ASP A 219 21.54 -2.06 12.10
C ASP A 219 20.69 -1.57 10.93
N ALA A 220 19.88 -0.52 11.14
CA ALA A 220 19.11 0.12 10.06
C ALA A 220 20.04 0.76 9.00
N LYS A 221 21.14 1.39 9.42
CA LYS A 221 22.17 1.93 8.52
C LYS A 221 22.83 0.85 7.66
N LYS A 222 23.25 -0.26 8.27
CA LYS A 222 23.81 -1.42 7.55
C LYS A 222 22.79 -1.99 6.56
N LEU A 223 21.55 -2.19 7.01
CA LEU A 223 20.45 -2.76 6.23
C LEU A 223 20.19 -1.99 4.93
N TYR A 224 20.16 -0.66 5.00
CA TYR A 224 19.88 0.20 3.85
C TYR A 224 21.11 0.82 3.21
N SER A 225 22.31 0.36 3.56
CA SER A 225 23.55 0.88 2.99
C SER A 225 23.61 0.68 1.48
N GLY A 226 24.14 1.69 0.78
CA GLY A 226 24.19 1.73 -0.69
C GLY A 226 22.88 2.12 -1.38
N PHE A 227 21.76 2.23 -0.64
CA PHE A 227 20.50 2.76 -1.17
C PHE A 227 20.27 4.18 -0.68
N ASP A 228 20.20 5.15 -1.58
CA ASP A 228 19.86 6.53 -1.22
C ASP A 228 18.38 6.63 -0.84
N LEU A 229 18.09 6.72 0.46
CA LEU A 229 16.74 6.74 1.02
C LEU A 229 15.96 8.02 0.73
N SER A 230 16.65 9.09 0.34
CA SER A 230 16.05 10.36 -0.08
C SER A 230 15.88 10.47 -1.59
N HIS A 231 16.39 9.50 -2.36
CA HIS A 231 16.29 9.53 -3.81
C HIS A 231 14.85 9.33 -4.27
N HIS A 232 14.42 10.13 -5.25
CA HIS A 232 13.06 10.11 -5.75
C HIS A 232 12.64 8.81 -6.44
N MET A 233 13.55 7.87 -6.71
CA MET A 233 13.28 6.52 -7.26
C MET A 233 13.51 5.39 -6.25
N THR A 234 13.85 5.71 -5.01
CA THR A 234 14.00 4.74 -3.91
C THR A 234 12.77 4.82 -3.03
N SER A 235 12.21 3.67 -2.63
CA SER A 235 11.10 3.60 -1.69
C SER A 235 11.16 2.33 -0.87
N VAL A 236 11.12 2.46 0.46
CA VAL A 236 11.24 1.33 1.40
C VAL A 236 9.90 1.08 2.09
N SER A 237 9.44 -0.17 2.08
CA SER A 237 8.31 -0.64 2.88
C SER A 237 8.82 -1.46 4.06
N MET A 238 8.29 -1.22 5.26
CA MET A 238 8.69 -1.92 6.49
C MET A 238 7.46 -2.56 7.14
N THR A 239 7.43 -3.89 7.18
CA THR A 239 6.34 -4.66 7.79
C THR A 239 6.60 -4.85 9.27
N ILE A 240 6.23 -3.84 10.04
CA ILE A 240 6.38 -3.79 11.50
C ILE A 240 5.13 -3.13 12.09
N ASN A 241 4.65 -3.63 13.24
CA ASN A 241 3.43 -3.14 13.88
C ASN A 241 3.68 -2.67 15.32
N GLY A 242 3.81 -3.57 16.29
CA GLY A 242 3.98 -3.23 17.71
C GLY A 242 5.02 -2.13 17.99
N PRO A 243 6.29 -2.31 17.60
CA PRO A 243 7.34 -1.31 17.78
C PRO A 243 7.55 -0.42 16.54
N ALA A 244 6.56 -0.28 15.66
CA ALA A 244 6.68 0.49 14.42
C ALA A 244 7.23 1.91 14.61
N PRO A 245 6.83 2.69 15.63
CA PRO A 245 7.40 4.01 15.88
C PRO A 245 8.92 3.98 16.10
N MET A 246 9.45 2.96 16.79
CA MET A 246 10.89 2.84 17.04
C MET A 246 11.67 2.51 15.76
N LEU A 247 11.18 1.56 14.97
CA LEU A 247 11.79 1.21 13.68
C LEU A 247 11.71 2.38 12.70
N LEU A 248 10.62 3.15 12.72
CA LEU A 248 10.50 4.37 11.94
C LEU A 248 11.51 5.43 12.38
N GLY A 249 11.75 5.59 13.69
CA GLY A 249 12.80 6.45 14.22
C GLY A 249 14.20 6.04 13.77
N PHE A 250 14.52 4.73 13.78
CA PHE A 250 15.79 4.24 13.21
C PHE A 250 15.89 4.53 11.71
N PHE A 251 14.82 4.28 10.94
CA PHE A 251 14.80 4.51 9.50
C PHE A 251 15.00 6.00 9.14
N MET A 252 14.26 6.89 9.80
CA MET A 252 14.35 8.33 9.55
C MET A 252 15.75 8.87 9.91
N ASN A 253 16.31 8.46 11.04
CA ASN A 253 17.69 8.82 11.39
C ASN A 253 18.72 8.25 10.42
N ALA A 254 18.54 7.01 9.92
CA ALA A 254 19.42 6.44 8.91
C ALA A 254 19.40 7.25 7.60
N ALA A 255 18.21 7.70 7.15
CA ALA A 255 18.09 8.56 5.98
C ALA A 255 18.73 9.95 6.19
N ILE A 256 18.55 10.55 7.37
CA ILE A 256 19.18 11.83 7.74
C ILE A 256 20.70 11.69 7.73
N ASP A 257 21.22 10.62 8.33
CA ASP A 257 22.66 10.37 8.39
C ASP A 257 23.25 10.13 7.00
N GLN A 258 22.55 9.45 6.08
CA GLN A 258 23.00 9.34 4.68
C GLN A 258 23.19 10.72 4.01
N ASN A 259 22.28 11.66 4.22
CA ASN A 259 22.44 13.01 3.67
C ASN A 259 23.49 13.83 4.41
N CYS A 260 23.71 13.58 5.69
CA CYS A 260 24.86 14.12 6.42
C CYS A 260 26.18 13.59 5.84
N GLU A 261 26.26 12.29 5.49
CA GLU A 261 27.43 11.70 4.85
C GLU A 261 27.73 12.32 3.48
N LYS A 262 26.71 12.58 2.66
CA LYS A 262 26.87 13.30 1.38
C LYS A 262 27.47 14.68 1.62
N TYR A 263 26.90 15.45 2.56
CA TYR A 263 27.42 16.76 2.92
C TYR A 263 28.87 16.70 3.42
N ILE A 264 29.20 15.73 4.29
CA ILE A 264 30.55 15.52 4.83
C ILE A 264 31.55 15.28 3.71
N LYS A 265 31.22 14.41 2.74
CA LYS A 265 32.09 14.12 1.59
C LYS A 265 32.25 15.33 0.68
N ASP A 266 31.16 16.03 0.37
CA ASP A 266 31.19 17.23 -0.48
C ASP A 266 32.05 18.36 0.13
N HIS A 267 32.09 18.46 1.46
CA HIS A 267 32.84 19.48 2.20
C HIS A 267 34.17 18.97 2.78
N LYS A 268 34.57 17.72 2.48
CA LYS A 268 35.83 17.09 2.92
C LYS A 268 36.02 17.08 4.44
N LEU A 269 34.95 16.77 5.18
CA LEU A 269 34.89 16.77 6.66
C LEU A 269 35.18 15.40 7.30
N GLU A 270 35.74 14.44 6.57
CA GLU A 270 36.02 13.08 7.06
C GLU A 270 37.00 13.08 8.24
N LYS A 271 37.92 14.05 8.29
CA LYS A 271 38.81 14.24 9.44
C LYS A 271 38.04 14.59 10.72
N THR A 272 36.94 15.35 10.61
CA THR A 272 36.06 15.69 11.73
C THR A 272 35.31 14.46 12.21
N VAL A 273 34.86 13.61 11.29
CA VAL A 273 34.26 12.29 11.62
C VAL A 273 35.25 11.45 12.41
N GLU A 274 36.49 11.31 11.92
CA GLU A 274 37.53 10.52 12.58
C GLU A 274 37.90 11.09 13.97
N ALA A 275 37.99 12.42 14.11
CA ALA A 275 38.19 13.05 15.41
C ALA A 275 37.04 12.77 16.39
N THR A 276 35.80 12.73 15.89
CA THR A 276 34.61 12.41 16.68
C THR A 276 34.62 10.95 17.13
N PHE A 277 34.98 10.02 16.25
CA PHE A 277 35.18 8.61 16.62
C PHE A 277 36.25 8.43 17.70
N LYS A 278 37.41 9.09 17.56
CA LYS A 278 38.47 9.05 18.57
C LYS A 278 37.96 9.51 19.93
N LYS A 279 37.15 10.57 19.96
CA LYS A 279 36.58 11.13 21.20
C LYS A 279 35.52 10.21 21.83
N ILE A 280 34.63 9.62 21.03
CA ILE A 280 33.46 8.88 21.54
C ILE A 280 33.78 7.42 21.81
N TYR A 281 34.63 6.80 20.98
CA TYR A 281 34.97 5.38 21.05
C TYR A 281 36.39 5.14 21.56
N ASP A 282 37.41 5.55 20.81
CA ASP A 282 38.80 5.13 21.08
C ASP A 282 39.31 5.61 22.44
N ALA A 283 39.04 6.88 22.79
CA ALA A 283 39.44 7.47 24.07
C ALA A 283 38.79 6.77 25.27
N LYS A 284 37.70 6.03 25.06
CA LYS A 284 37.00 5.24 26.08
C LYS A 284 37.33 3.74 26.00
N GLY A 285 38.24 3.33 25.11
CA GLY A 285 38.56 1.92 24.86
C GLY A 285 37.40 1.11 24.28
N LEU A 286 36.42 1.77 23.63
CA LEU A 286 35.26 1.12 23.05
C LEU A 286 35.54 0.70 21.60
N LYS A 287 35.00 -0.45 21.21
CA LYS A 287 35.07 -0.93 19.81
C LYS A 287 34.08 -0.15 18.95
N ARG A 288 34.56 0.41 17.84
CA ARG A 288 33.72 1.09 16.84
C ARG A 288 32.80 0.08 16.11
N PRO A 289 31.54 0.41 15.79
CA PRO A 289 30.69 -0.40 14.93
C PRO A 289 31.25 -0.47 13.50
N LEU A 290 31.10 -1.64 12.85
CA LEU A 290 31.61 -1.90 11.50
C LEU A 290 30.61 -2.77 10.72
N TYR A 291 30.55 -2.57 9.41
CA TYR A 291 29.84 -3.45 8.48
C TYR A 291 30.60 -4.78 8.36
N GLN A 292 29.89 -5.91 8.47
CA GLN A 292 30.52 -7.24 8.38
C GLN A 292 30.54 -7.82 6.97
N GLY A 293 31.71 -8.33 6.58
CA GLY A 293 31.92 -8.97 5.29
C GLY A 293 32.14 -7.97 4.16
N LYS A 294 32.04 -8.46 2.92
CA LYS A 294 32.23 -7.65 1.71
C LYS A 294 30.94 -6.90 1.36
N LEU A 295 31.08 -5.67 0.86
CA LEU A 295 29.96 -4.94 0.29
C LEU A 295 29.43 -5.70 -0.93
N PRO A 296 28.10 -5.87 -1.07
CA PRO A 296 27.52 -6.47 -2.27
C PRO A 296 27.78 -5.61 -3.50
N GLU A 297 27.67 -6.23 -4.68
CA GLU A 297 27.64 -5.52 -5.95
C GLU A 297 26.55 -4.44 -5.94
N GLY A 298 26.86 -3.25 -6.47
CA GLY A 298 25.96 -2.09 -6.45
C GLY A 298 25.98 -1.25 -5.18
N ASN A 299 26.59 -1.71 -4.08
CA ASN A 299 26.70 -0.94 -2.84
C ASN A 299 27.91 0.02 -2.89
N ASN A 300 27.65 1.32 -2.85
CA ASN A 300 28.66 2.39 -2.90
C ASN A 300 29.17 2.85 -1.52
N GLY A 301 28.79 2.16 -0.44
CA GLY A 301 29.17 2.48 0.93
C GLY A 301 28.43 3.66 1.56
N LEU A 302 27.41 4.23 0.91
CA LEU A 302 26.53 5.25 1.51
C LEU A 302 25.81 4.68 2.74
N GLY A 303 25.80 5.43 3.85
CA GLY A 303 25.21 5.05 5.12
C GLY A 303 26.17 4.33 6.07
N LEU A 304 27.44 4.15 5.68
CA LEU A 304 28.44 3.44 6.48
C LEU A 304 29.48 4.35 7.14
N LEU A 305 29.64 5.60 6.68
CA LEU A 305 30.64 6.53 7.21
C LEU A 305 30.33 6.95 8.65
N LEU A 306 29.05 7.02 9.02
CA LEU A 306 28.58 7.39 10.35
C LEU A 306 28.09 6.18 11.18
N LEU A 307 28.57 4.95 10.94
CA LEU A 307 28.23 3.81 11.80
C LEU A 307 28.75 4.02 13.24
N GLY A 308 27.86 4.07 14.22
CA GLY A 308 28.15 4.40 15.62
C GLY A 308 28.10 5.89 15.97
N LEU A 309 27.92 6.76 14.98
CA LEU A 309 27.77 8.21 15.16
C LEU A 309 26.45 8.68 14.57
N THR A 310 26.07 9.93 14.81
CA THR A 310 24.93 10.57 14.16
C THR A 310 25.36 11.93 13.62
N GLY A 311 24.68 12.43 12.60
CA GLY A 311 25.05 13.68 11.93
C GLY A 311 25.16 14.87 12.87
N ASP A 312 24.31 14.95 13.90
CA ASP A 312 24.29 16.00 14.93
C ASP A 312 25.51 15.97 15.87
N LEU A 313 26.27 14.88 15.91
CA LEU A 313 27.52 14.80 16.66
C LEU A 313 28.72 15.33 15.87
N VAL A 314 28.60 15.42 14.55
CA VAL A 314 29.70 15.76 13.64
C VAL A 314 29.51 17.14 13.03
N LEU A 315 28.28 17.47 12.63
CA LEU A 315 27.95 18.69 11.91
C LEU A 315 27.49 19.80 12.86
N PRO A 316 27.70 21.08 12.50
CA PRO A 316 27.10 22.20 13.20
C PRO A 316 25.56 22.08 13.28
N PRO A 317 24.91 22.53 14.38
CA PRO A 317 23.47 22.36 14.57
C PRO A 317 22.60 22.94 13.45
N ASP A 318 22.95 24.11 12.91
CA ASP A 318 22.21 24.77 11.82
C ASP A 318 22.28 23.97 10.51
N VAL A 319 23.43 23.38 10.21
CA VAL A 319 23.64 22.50 9.05
C VAL A 319 22.84 21.20 9.21
N TYR A 320 22.95 20.55 10.36
CA TYR A 320 22.22 19.32 10.65
C TYR A 320 20.71 19.51 10.57
N GLU A 321 20.15 20.55 11.20
CA GLU A 321 18.70 20.79 11.20
C GLU A 321 18.17 21.08 9.80
N LYS A 322 18.96 21.78 8.95
CA LYS A 322 18.60 21.97 7.54
C LYS A 322 18.55 20.63 6.79
N ILE A 323 19.59 19.80 6.92
CA ILE A 323 19.64 18.48 6.29
C ILE A 323 18.50 17.58 6.78
N LYS A 324 18.23 17.57 8.08
CA LYS A 324 17.12 16.82 8.71
C LYS A 324 15.79 17.23 8.08
N LYS A 325 15.49 18.53 8.05
CA LYS A 325 14.25 19.06 7.45
C LYS A 325 14.11 18.67 5.98
N ASP A 326 15.15 18.91 5.18
CA ASP A 326 15.11 18.62 3.74
C ASP A 326 14.94 17.11 3.49
N THR A 327 15.66 16.27 4.23
CA THR A 327 15.57 14.80 4.13
C THR A 327 14.18 14.28 4.43
N LEU A 328 13.57 14.71 5.55
CA LEU A 328 12.25 14.23 5.98
C LEU A 328 11.15 14.53 4.95
N THR A 329 11.26 15.64 4.19
CA THR A 329 10.29 15.95 3.12
C THR A 329 10.49 15.11 1.85
N GLN A 330 11.67 14.53 1.65
CA GLN A 330 12.04 13.79 0.44
C GLN A 330 11.87 12.27 0.58
N VAL A 331 12.11 11.74 1.79
CA VAL A 331 12.03 10.31 2.11
C VAL A 331 10.72 9.68 1.62
N ARG A 332 10.84 8.54 0.91
CA ARG A 332 9.70 7.79 0.38
C ARG A 332 9.63 6.39 1.01
N GLY A 333 8.43 5.97 1.40
CA GLY A 333 8.26 4.64 1.95
C GLY A 333 6.93 4.41 2.63
N THR A 334 6.81 3.27 3.29
CA THR A 334 5.63 2.84 4.02
C THR A 334 6.09 2.14 5.29
N VAL A 335 5.47 2.46 6.43
CA VAL A 335 5.49 1.60 7.60
C VAL A 335 4.11 0.96 7.73
N GLN A 336 4.04 -0.34 8.07
CA GLN A 336 2.76 -1.02 8.13
C GLN A 336 1.90 -0.52 9.29
N ALA A 337 2.37 -0.69 10.53
CA ALA A 337 1.88 -0.01 11.73
C ALA A 337 0.35 -0.01 11.92
N ASP A 338 -0.33 -1.04 11.44
CA ASP A 338 -1.77 -1.20 11.61
C ASP A 338 -2.02 -2.07 12.84
N ILE A 339 -2.37 -1.43 13.96
CA ILE A 339 -2.57 -2.08 15.24
C ILE A 339 -3.93 -2.77 15.35
N LEU A 340 -4.96 -2.28 14.65
CA LEU A 340 -6.31 -2.83 14.74
C LEU A 340 -6.33 -4.28 14.23
N LYS A 341 -5.63 -4.56 13.12
CA LYS A 341 -5.51 -5.95 12.62
C LYS A 341 -4.67 -6.87 13.52
N GLU A 342 -3.84 -6.32 14.40
CA GLU A 342 -2.97 -7.12 15.27
C GLU A 342 -3.79 -7.85 16.33
N ASP A 343 -4.76 -7.16 16.92
CA ASP A 343 -5.67 -7.76 17.90
C ASP A 343 -6.70 -8.67 17.20
N GLN A 344 -7.13 -8.31 15.98
CA GLN A 344 -8.10 -9.09 15.20
C GLN A 344 -7.52 -10.42 14.68
N ALA A 345 -6.27 -10.44 14.20
CA ALA A 345 -5.71 -11.59 13.49
C ALA A 345 -4.23 -11.90 13.77
N GLN A 346 -3.33 -10.93 13.70
CA GLN A 346 -1.88 -11.21 13.60
C GLN A 346 -1.16 -11.45 14.94
N ASN A 347 -1.74 -11.02 16.06
CA ASN A 347 -1.29 -11.25 17.43
C ASN A 347 0.14 -10.73 17.76
N THR A 348 0.64 -9.67 17.12
CA THR A 348 1.93 -9.02 17.48
C THR A 348 1.78 -7.71 18.27
N CYS A 349 0.61 -7.48 18.89
CA CYS A 349 0.41 -6.40 19.86
C CYS A 349 1.36 -6.54 21.05
N ILE A 350 2.24 -5.55 21.23
CA ILE A 350 3.08 -5.42 22.44
C ILE A 350 2.58 -4.32 23.37
N PHE A 351 1.86 -3.34 22.83
CA PHE A 351 1.22 -2.28 23.60
C PHE A 351 -0.29 -2.45 23.65
N SER A 352 -0.95 -1.88 24.67
CA SER A 352 -2.41 -1.79 24.71
C SER A 352 -2.93 -1.07 23.46
N THR A 353 -4.10 -1.46 22.96
CA THR A 353 -4.67 -0.91 21.73
C THR A 353 -4.77 0.61 21.77
N GLU A 354 -5.20 1.18 22.90
CA GLU A 354 -5.27 2.63 23.11
C GLU A 354 -3.90 3.30 23.06
N PHE A 355 -2.90 2.74 23.73
CA PHE A 355 -1.54 3.30 23.76
C PHE A 355 -0.88 3.24 22.38
N ALA A 356 -1.10 2.14 21.66
CA ALA A 356 -0.60 1.95 20.32
C ALA A 356 -1.27 2.90 19.30
N LEU A 357 -2.60 3.11 19.40
CA LEU A 357 -3.30 4.12 18.61
C LEU A 357 -2.77 5.53 18.91
N ARG A 358 -2.50 5.85 20.19
CA ARG A 358 -1.84 7.11 20.57
C ARG A 358 -0.49 7.28 19.88
N LEU A 359 0.38 6.27 19.93
CA LEU A 359 1.67 6.30 19.25
C LEU A 359 1.52 6.56 17.75
N MET A 360 0.55 5.91 17.09
CA MET A 360 0.30 6.12 15.67
C MET A 360 -0.27 7.50 15.35
N GLY A 361 -1.09 8.07 16.23
CA GLY A 361 -1.48 9.47 16.14
C GLY A 361 -0.30 10.42 16.31
N ASP A 362 0.63 10.13 17.23
CA ASP A 362 1.82 10.96 17.45
C ASP A 362 2.76 10.96 16.23
N VAL A 363 2.93 9.80 15.58
CA VAL A 363 3.64 9.66 14.29
C VAL A 363 2.97 10.53 13.22
N GLN A 364 1.65 10.44 13.08
CA GLN A 364 0.91 11.17 12.05
C GLN A 364 0.94 12.68 12.28
N GLU A 365 0.84 13.13 13.53
CA GLU A 365 0.99 14.53 13.91
C GLU A 365 2.39 15.06 13.56
N TYR A 366 3.43 14.30 13.91
CA TYR A 366 4.80 14.64 13.55
C TYR A 366 4.99 14.74 12.03
N PHE A 367 4.39 13.82 11.26
CA PHE A 367 4.42 13.86 9.80
C PHE A 367 3.81 15.15 9.23
N ILE A 368 2.67 15.59 9.79
CA ILE A 368 2.03 16.83 9.39
C ILE A 368 2.94 18.02 9.70
N ASN A 369 3.46 18.10 10.93
CA ASN A 369 4.28 19.20 11.41
C ASN A 369 5.60 19.32 10.64
N GLN A 370 6.24 18.19 10.32
CA GLN A 370 7.49 18.12 9.55
C GLN A 370 7.28 18.04 8.03
N GLN A 371 6.04 18.11 7.55
CA GLN A 371 5.69 18.05 6.13
C GLN A 371 6.17 16.78 5.40
N ILE A 372 6.12 15.64 6.09
CA ILE A 372 6.45 14.32 5.55
C ILE A 372 5.27 13.84 4.69
N ARG A 373 5.36 14.09 3.38
CA ARG A 373 4.27 13.87 2.41
C ARG A 373 4.45 12.66 1.49
N ASN A 374 5.64 12.06 1.50
CA ASN A 374 5.99 10.96 0.60
C ASN A 374 6.15 9.62 1.34
N PHE A 375 5.88 9.59 2.64
CA PHE A 375 5.93 8.40 3.48
C PHE A 375 4.52 8.08 4.02
N TYR A 376 4.08 6.83 3.87
CA TYR A 376 2.82 6.34 4.40
C TYR A 376 3.01 5.94 5.86
N SER A 377 2.30 6.60 6.77
CA SER A 377 2.39 6.42 8.23
C SER A 377 1.70 5.14 8.71
N VAL A 378 0.71 4.66 7.95
CA VAL A 378 -0.04 3.43 8.21
C VAL A 378 -0.34 2.75 6.88
N SER A 379 -0.15 1.43 6.84
CA SER A 379 -0.66 0.54 5.81
C SER A 379 -1.75 -0.36 6.37
N ILE A 380 -2.99 0.10 6.27
CA ILE A 380 -4.20 -0.55 6.78
C ILE A 380 -4.38 -1.89 6.05
N SER A 381 -4.31 -3.00 6.78
CA SER A 381 -3.97 -4.31 6.20
C SER A 381 -5.04 -5.37 6.44
N GLY A 382 -5.62 -5.87 5.35
CA GLY A 382 -6.44 -7.07 5.28
C GLY A 382 -5.68 -8.36 5.04
N TYR A 383 -4.43 -8.30 4.55
CA TYR A 383 -3.66 -9.50 4.21
C TYR A 383 -3.68 -10.55 5.34
N HIS A 384 -3.27 -10.14 6.53
CA HIS A 384 -3.17 -11.01 7.71
C HIS A 384 -4.54 -11.50 8.22
N ILE A 385 -5.60 -10.72 8.01
CA ILE A 385 -6.98 -11.11 8.33
C ILE A 385 -7.42 -12.27 7.43
N ALA A 386 -7.12 -12.19 6.13
CA ALA A 386 -7.39 -13.26 5.17
C ALA A 386 -6.54 -14.51 5.41
N GLU A 387 -5.23 -14.34 5.62
CA GLU A 387 -4.33 -15.46 5.89
C GLU A 387 -4.69 -16.20 7.19
N ALA A 388 -5.32 -15.52 8.16
CA ALA A 388 -5.79 -16.12 9.40
C ALA A 388 -7.10 -16.92 9.26
N GLY A 389 -7.85 -16.77 8.18
CA GLY A 389 -9.18 -17.37 8.14
C GLY A 389 -10.17 -16.73 7.18
N ALA A 390 -10.12 -15.41 7.07
CA ALA A 390 -11.23 -14.64 6.54
C ALA A 390 -11.43 -14.84 5.03
N ASN A 391 -12.68 -14.93 4.63
CA ASN A 391 -13.08 -14.85 3.23
C ASN A 391 -12.85 -13.42 2.66
N PRO A 392 -12.89 -13.22 1.33
CA PRO A 392 -12.61 -11.92 0.72
C PRO A 392 -13.54 -10.78 1.18
N ILE A 393 -14.83 -11.07 1.45
CA ILE A 393 -15.79 -10.07 1.95
C ILE A 393 -15.37 -9.58 3.35
N THR A 394 -15.16 -10.52 4.26
CA THR A 394 -14.77 -10.22 5.65
C THR A 394 -13.42 -9.52 5.69
N GLN A 395 -12.45 -9.96 4.89
CA GLN A 395 -11.18 -9.24 4.73
C GLN A 395 -11.43 -7.77 4.35
N LEU A 396 -12.17 -7.52 3.27
CA LEU A 396 -12.36 -6.18 2.73
C LEU A 396 -13.10 -5.27 3.73
N ALA A 397 -14.17 -5.78 4.33
CA ALA A 397 -14.98 -5.04 5.30
C ALA A 397 -14.20 -4.70 6.58
N LEU A 398 -13.49 -5.67 7.17
CA LEU A 398 -12.68 -5.39 8.36
C LEU A 398 -11.56 -4.40 8.05
N THR A 399 -10.93 -4.51 6.88
CA THR A 399 -9.85 -3.59 6.49
C THR A 399 -10.34 -2.16 6.29
N LEU A 400 -11.44 -1.96 5.55
CA LEU A 400 -11.97 -0.62 5.32
C LEU A 400 -12.54 0.01 6.59
N SER A 401 -13.19 -0.78 7.45
CA SER A 401 -13.68 -0.29 8.75
C SER A 401 -12.53 0.09 9.70
N ASN A 402 -11.42 -0.67 9.71
CA ASN A 402 -10.19 -0.27 10.39
C ASN A 402 -9.66 1.06 9.83
N GLY A 403 -9.65 1.21 8.50
CA GLY A 403 -9.24 2.45 7.83
C GLY A 403 -10.10 3.66 8.23
N PHE A 404 -11.42 3.51 8.27
CA PHE A 404 -12.31 4.56 8.75
C PHE A 404 -12.13 4.85 10.24
N THR A 405 -11.77 3.84 11.05
CA THR A 405 -11.45 4.05 12.47
C THR A 405 -10.20 4.93 12.64
N TYR A 406 -9.15 4.75 11.83
CA TYR A 406 -8.01 5.68 11.83
C TYR A 406 -8.40 7.09 11.39
N VAL A 407 -9.28 7.22 10.38
CA VAL A 407 -9.78 8.53 9.94
C VAL A 407 -10.49 9.25 11.09
N GLU A 408 -11.46 8.60 11.73
CA GLU A 408 -12.20 9.17 12.86
C GLU A 408 -11.27 9.46 14.06
N TYR A 409 -10.30 8.58 14.32
CA TYR A 409 -9.31 8.80 15.38
C TYR A 409 -8.45 10.05 15.12
N TYR A 410 -7.90 10.22 13.91
CA TYR A 410 -7.10 11.40 13.57
C TYR A 410 -7.92 12.70 13.52
N LEU A 411 -9.18 12.62 13.08
CA LEU A 411 -10.12 13.75 13.16
C LEU A 411 -10.40 14.15 14.61
N SER A 412 -10.58 13.19 15.52
CA SER A 412 -10.81 13.49 16.94
C SER A 412 -9.60 14.15 17.62
N ARG A 413 -8.39 13.98 17.07
CA ARG A 413 -7.17 14.70 17.45
C ARG A 413 -7.04 16.09 16.80
N GLY A 414 -8.02 16.54 16.01
CA GLY A 414 -8.02 17.84 15.34
C GLY A 414 -7.14 17.91 14.09
N MET A 415 -6.78 16.77 13.49
CA MET A 415 -5.98 16.75 12.27
C MET A 415 -6.84 16.98 11.02
N ASP A 416 -6.30 17.70 10.04
CA ASP A 416 -6.96 17.92 8.75
C ASP A 416 -6.83 16.67 7.85
N ILE A 417 -7.98 16.11 7.44
CA ILE A 417 -8.06 14.93 6.57
C ILE A 417 -7.30 15.07 5.26
N ASN A 418 -7.15 16.29 4.75
CA ASN A 418 -6.41 16.54 3.53
C ASN A 418 -4.89 16.48 3.72
N LYS A 419 -4.42 16.53 4.97
CA LYS A 419 -3.00 16.41 5.33
C LYS A 419 -2.59 14.98 5.65
N PHE A 420 -3.47 14.17 6.23
CA PHE A 420 -3.16 12.76 6.55
C PHE A 420 -3.76 11.74 5.57
N GLY A 421 -4.94 12.00 4.99
CA GLY A 421 -5.62 11.06 4.09
C GLY A 421 -4.75 10.57 2.92
N PRO A 422 -4.00 11.45 2.23
CA PRO A 422 -3.08 11.02 1.16
C PRO A 422 -1.91 10.13 1.60
N ASN A 423 -1.63 10.06 2.92
CA ASN A 423 -0.58 9.26 3.55
C ASN A 423 -1.12 7.93 4.13
N LEU A 424 -2.40 7.61 3.96
CA LEU A 424 -2.93 6.29 4.24
C LEU A 424 -2.69 5.37 3.02
N SER A 425 -2.13 4.19 3.28
CA SER A 425 -2.09 3.11 2.29
C SER A 425 -2.85 1.89 2.77
N PHE A 426 -3.22 1.01 1.85
CA PHE A 426 -3.94 -0.22 2.13
C PHE A 426 -3.14 -1.43 1.68
N PHE A 427 -3.44 -2.59 2.26
CA PHE A 427 -2.76 -3.83 1.93
C PHE A 427 -3.73 -5.02 1.97
N PHE A 428 -3.94 -5.68 0.82
CA PHE A 428 -4.86 -6.81 0.68
C PHE A 428 -4.14 -8.10 0.28
N SER A 429 -4.71 -9.24 0.67
CA SER A 429 -4.41 -10.57 0.10
C SER A 429 -5.25 -10.79 -1.16
N ASN A 430 -4.69 -11.51 -2.14
CA ASN A 430 -5.43 -12.02 -3.29
C ASN A 430 -5.41 -13.56 -3.28
N GLY A 431 -6.58 -14.17 -3.13
CA GLY A 431 -6.78 -15.62 -3.24
C GLY A 431 -7.41 -16.03 -4.57
N ILE A 432 -8.09 -17.17 -4.56
CA ILE A 432 -8.66 -17.81 -5.77
C ILE A 432 -10.15 -17.51 -5.94
N ASP A 433 -10.86 -17.25 -4.84
CA ASP A 433 -12.29 -16.93 -4.81
C ASP A 433 -12.67 -15.78 -5.76
N PRO A 434 -13.88 -15.79 -6.35
CA PRO A 434 -14.26 -14.85 -7.40
C PRO A 434 -14.22 -13.38 -6.97
N GLU A 435 -14.49 -13.08 -5.70
CA GLU A 435 -14.51 -11.73 -5.16
C GLU A 435 -13.12 -11.06 -5.19
N TYR A 436 -12.03 -11.86 -5.20
CA TYR A 436 -10.67 -11.33 -5.37
C TYR A 436 -10.43 -10.67 -6.73
N ALA A 437 -11.27 -10.95 -7.74
CA ALA A 437 -11.21 -10.26 -9.02
C ALA A 437 -11.66 -8.79 -8.94
N VAL A 438 -12.38 -8.40 -7.88
CA VAL A 438 -12.96 -7.06 -7.73
C VAL A 438 -12.62 -6.35 -6.40
N ILE A 439 -11.83 -6.98 -5.53
CA ILE A 439 -11.54 -6.47 -4.18
C ILE A 439 -10.96 -5.03 -4.20
N GLY A 440 -10.07 -4.73 -5.14
CA GLY A 440 -9.38 -3.44 -5.22
C GLY A 440 -10.27 -2.32 -5.75
N ARG A 441 -11.04 -2.59 -6.81
CA ARG A 441 -12.03 -1.64 -7.36
C ARG A 441 -13.16 -1.34 -6.38
N VAL A 442 -13.67 -2.33 -5.65
CA VAL A 442 -14.69 -2.10 -4.61
C VAL A 442 -14.11 -1.26 -3.48
N ALA A 443 -12.90 -1.56 -3.01
CA ALA A 443 -12.21 -0.75 -2.00
C ALA A 443 -12.10 0.72 -2.42
N ARG A 444 -11.66 0.98 -3.66
CA ARG A 444 -11.56 2.35 -4.21
C ARG A 444 -12.90 3.04 -4.28
N LYS A 445 -13.94 2.38 -4.79
CA LYS A 445 -15.30 2.91 -4.94
C LYS A 445 -15.88 3.34 -3.58
N ILE A 446 -15.84 2.45 -2.58
CA ILE A 446 -16.35 2.72 -1.22
C ILE A 446 -15.58 3.88 -0.58
N TRP A 447 -14.25 3.83 -0.61
CA TRP A 447 -13.41 4.86 0.00
C TRP A 447 -13.63 6.22 -0.65
N ALA A 448 -13.57 6.31 -1.98
CA ALA A 448 -13.73 7.57 -2.68
C ALA A 448 -15.10 8.21 -2.39
N LYS A 449 -16.18 7.43 -2.42
CA LYS A 449 -17.53 7.90 -2.08
C LYS A 449 -17.61 8.41 -0.64
N ALA A 450 -17.09 7.64 0.33
CA ALA A 450 -17.10 8.06 1.74
C ALA A 450 -16.30 9.35 1.96
N LEU A 451 -15.09 9.44 1.41
CA LEU A 451 -14.20 10.60 1.56
C LEU A 451 -14.79 11.85 0.89
N LYS A 452 -15.48 11.70 -0.24
CA LYS A 452 -16.15 12.81 -0.92
C LYS A 452 -17.42 13.26 -0.20
N TYR A 453 -18.33 12.35 0.09
CA TYR A 453 -19.68 12.70 0.52
C TYR A 453 -19.82 12.83 2.05
N LYS A 454 -19.19 11.95 2.83
CA LYS A 454 -19.23 12.01 4.30
C LYS A 454 -18.20 12.99 4.85
N TYR A 455 -16.94 12.86 4.43
CA TYR A 455 -15.84 13.64 5.02
C TYR A 455 -15.50 14.93 4.25
N GLN A 456 -16.12 15.18 3.09
CA GLN A 456 -15.88 16.36 2.25
C GLN A 456 -14.38 16.61 1.93
N ALA A 457 -13.61 15.53 1.81
CA ALA A 457 -12.18 15.59 1.55
C ALA A 457 -11.88 15.89 0.08
N ASN A 458 -10.70 16.45 -0.19
CA ASN A 458 -10.26 16.73 -1.55
C ASN A 458 -9.96 15.43 -2.34
N SER A 459 -9.80 15.57 -3.66
CA SER A 459 -9.56 14.43 -4.55
C SER A 459 -8.33 13.59 -4.17
N ARG A 460 -7.29 14.16 -3.57
CA ARG A 460 -6.09 13.38 -3.18
C ARG A 460 -6.34 12.45 -2.00
N ALA A 461 -7.21 12.83 -1.06
CA ALA A 461 -7.59 11.98 0.07
C ALA A 461 -8.58 10.87 -0.34
N GLN A 462 -9.34 11.09 -1.42
CA GLN A 462 -10.26 10.10 -2.02
C GLN A 462 -9.53 8.95 -2.74
N MET A 463 -8.24 9.10 -3.06
CA MET A 463 -7.46 8.11 -3.80
C MET A 463 -6.92 7.01 -2.88
N LEU A 464 -7.65 5.89 -2.77
CA LEU A 464 -7.20 4.71 -2.03
C LEU A 464 -6.09 3.99 -2.79
N LYS A 465 -4.86 4.09 -2.29
CA LYS A 465 -3.70 3.35 -2.81
C LYS A 465 -3.53 2.06 -2.04
N TYR A 466 -3.28 0.96 -2.74
CA TYR A 466 -3.08 -0.33 -2.09
C TYR A 466 -1.94 -1.16 -2.68
N HIS A 467 -1.39 -1.98 -1.81
CA HIS A 467 -0.54 -3.11 -2.13
C HIS A 467 -1.41 -4.39 -2.17
N ILE A 468 -1.11 -5.29 -3.10
CA ILE A 468 -1.61 -6.67 -3.06
C ILE A 468 -0.44 -7.62 -2.85
N GLN A 469 -0.66 -8.64 -2.03
CA GLN A 469 0.17 -9.84 -1.97
C GLN A 469 -0.68 -11.07 -2.31
N THR A 470 -0.12 -11.98 -3.10
CA THR A 470 -0.75 -13.28 -3.39
C THR A 470 -0.90 -14.10 -2.10
N SER A 471 -1.99 -14.85 -1.95
CA SER A 471 -2.28 -15.55 -0.69
C SER A 471 -1.32 -16.69 -0.41
N GLY A 472 -0.61 -16.62 0.72
CA GLY A 472 0.25 -17.71 1.19
C GLY A 472 -0.53 -18.95 1.60
N ARG A 473 -1.73 -18.77 2.18
CA ARG A 473 -2.66 -19.84 2.59
C ARG A 473 -3.12 -20.71 1.42
N SER A 474 -3.19 -20.13 0.22
CA SER A 474 -3.53 -20.86 -1.00
C SER A 474 -2.39 -21.75 -1.53
N LEU A 475 -1.18 -21.60 -0.99
CA LEU A 475 0.00 -22.35 -1.40
C LEU A 475 0.20 -23.54 -0.45
N HIS A 476 0.55 -24.69 -1.02
CA HIS A 476 0.57 -25.95 -0.28
C HIS A 476 1.96 -26.59 -0.28
N ALA A 477 2.25 -27.37 0.77
CA ALA A 477 3.53 -28.06 0.92
C ALA A 477 3.63 -29.35 0.10
N GLN A 478 2.49 -29.82 -0.43
CA GLN A 478 2.39 -30.91 -1.41
C GLN A 478 2.30 -30.33 -2.82
N GLU A 479 2.95 -30.99 -3.78
CA GLU A 479 2.99 -30.56 -5.19
C GLU A 479 3.32 -29.07 -5.33
N ILE A 480 4.41 -28.64 -4.69
CA ILE A 480 4.78 -27.23 -4.55
C ILE A 480 4.91 -26.49 -5.89
N ASP A 481 5.21 -27.19 -6.98
CA ASP A 481 5.28 -26.58 -8.31
C ASP A 481 3.92 -26.03 -8.79
N PHE A 482 2.79 -26.56 -8.28
CA PHE A 482 1.46 -26.02 -8.60
C PHE A 482 1.23 -24.65 -7.99
N ASN A 483 2.02 -24.24 -6.99
CA ASN A 483 1.90 -22.94 -6.36
C ASN A 483 2.22 -21.79 -7.34
N ASP A 484 3.16 -21.97 -8.27
CA ASP A 484 3.42 -20.94 -9.30
C ASP A 484 2.20 -20.67 -10.17
N ILE A 485 1.38 -21.69 -10.45
CA ILE A 485 0.14 -21.55 -11.22
C ILE A 485 -0.85 -20.69 -10.44
N ARG A 486 -1.05 -21.00 -9.14
CA ARG A 486 -1.95 -20.24 -8.25
C ARG A 486 -1.50 -18.78 -8.14
N THR A 487 -0.22 -18.56 -7.85
CA THR A 487 0.38 -17.23 -7.75
C THR A 487 0.23 -16.45 -9.06
N THR A 488 0.38 -17.10 -10.22
CA THR A 488 0.20 -16.46 -11.53
C THR A 488 -1.23 -15.94 -11.72
N LEU A 489 -2.24 -16.74 -11.38
CA LEU A 489 -3.65 -16.33 -11.49
C LEU A 489 -4.00 -15.18 -10.53
N GLN A 490 -3.50 -15.25 -9.30
CA GLN A 490 -3.70 -14.21 -8.29
C GLN A 490 -3.04 -12.88 -8.69
N ALA A 491 -1.82 -12.95 -9.23
CA ALA A 491 -1.10 -11.80 -9.77
C ALA A 491 -1.83 -11.19 -10.97
N LEU A 492 -2.45 -12.02 -11.81
CA LEU A 492 -3.22 -11.54 -12.96
C LEU A 492 -4.43 -10.71 -12.53
N TYR A 493 -5.22 -11.18 -11.57
CA TYR A 493 -6.32 -10.40 -10.97
C TYR A 493 -5.82 -9.06 -10.43
N ALA A 494 -4.72 -9.07 -9.68
CA ALA A 494 -4.15 -7.86 -9.10
C ALA A 494 -3.72 -6.82 -10.16
N ILE A 495 -3.14 -7.27 -11.28
CA ILE A 495 -2.65 -6.39 -12.35
C ILE A 495 -3.79 -5.88 -13.23
N TYR A 496 -4.78 -6.73 -13.51
CA TYR A 496 -6.00 -6.37 -14.25
C TYR A 496 -6.85 -5.36 -13.50
N ASP A 497 -6.96 -5.51 -12.17
CA ASP A 497 -7.62 -4.54 -11.29
C ASP A 497 -6.69 -3.38 -10.87
N ASN A 498 -5.63 -3.11 -11.65
CA ASN A 498 -4.81 -1.90 -11.54
C ASN A 498 -4.26 -1.61 -10.12
N CYS A 499 -3.67 -2.63 -9.46
CA CYS A 499 -3.01 -2.45 -8.16
C CYS A 499 -1.81 -1.48 -8.23
N ASN A 500 -1.46 -0.83 -7.12
CA ASN A 500 -0.35 0.14 -7.08
C ASN A 500 1.02 -0.49 -6.76
N SER A 501 1.00 -1.67 -6.14
CA SER A 501 2.20 -2.45 -5.83
C SER A 501 1.81 -3.91 -5.66
N LEU A 502 2.65 -4.84 -6.12
CA LEU A 502 2.37 -6.28 -6.06
C LEU A 502 3.55 -7.07 -5.48
N HIS A 503 3.25 -8.00 -4.58
CA HIS A 503 4.13 -9.07 -4.13
C HIS A 503 3.60 -10.40 -4.63
N THR A 504 4.49 -11.21 -5.21
CA THR A 504 4.22 -12.58 -5.61
C THR A 504 5.00 -13.51 -4.70
N ASN A 505 4.28 -14.43 -4.05
CA ASN A 505 4.87 -15.43 -3.17
C ASN A 505 5.62 -16.46 -4.02
N ALA A 506 6.63 -17.08 -3.42
CA ALA A 506 7.39 -18.12 -4.09
C ALA A 506 6.67 -19.47 -4.01
N TYR A 507 7.00 -20.39 -4.91
CA TYR A 507 6.37 -21.71 -4.96
C TYR A 507 6.63 -22.56 -3.70
N ASP A 508 7.71 -22.27 -2.96
CA ASP A 508 8.14 -22.96 -1.74
C ASP A 508 7.65 -22.28 -0.43
N GLU A 509 6.74 -21.31 -0.54
CA GLU A 509 6.18 -20.52 0.57
C GLU A 509 5.73 -21.37 1.77
N ALA A 510 5.07 -22.51 1.51
CA ALA A 510 4.52 -23.37 2.55
C ALA A 510 5.59 -24.10 3.40
N ILE A 511 6.87 -23.98 3.02
CA ILE A 511 7.97 -24.75 3.59
C ILE A 511 9.04 -23.85 4.20
N THR A 512 9.56 -22.87 3.44
CA THR A 512 10.72 -22.07 3.86
C THR A 512 10.70 -20.66 3.28
N THR A 513 11.58 -19.80 3.78
CA THR A 513 11.80 -18.47 3.21
C THR A 513 12.43 -18.62 1.81
N PRO A 514 12.02 -17.83 0.80
CA PRO A 514 12.39 -18.11 -0.57
C PRO A 514 13.91 -18.09 -0.87
N THR A 515 14.39 -19.13 -1.53
CA THR A 515 15.76 -19.18 -2.10
C THR A 515 15.96 -18.16 -3.22
N GLU A 516 17.19 -17.96 -3.68
CA GLU A 516 17.44 -17.06 -4.82
C GLU A 516 16.71 -17.54 -6.09
N ASP A 517 16.70 -18.85 -6.34
CA ASP A 517 15.98 -19.44 -7.47
C ASP A 517 14.46 -19.28 -7.32
N SER A 518 13.93 -19.48 -6.11
CA SER A 518 12.49 -19.34 -5.81
C SER A 518 12.02 -17.89 -5.95
N VAL A 519 12.80 -16.91 -5.46
CA VAL A 519 12.50 -15.48 -5.68
C VAL A 519 12.52 -15.13 -7.16
N ARG A 520 13.45 -15.69 -7.95
CA ARG A 520 13.52 -15.41 -9.39
C ARG A 520 12.25 -15.88 -10.11
N ARG A 521 11.73 -17.07 -9.77
CA ARG A 521 10.43 -17.58 -10.30
C ARG A 521 9.28 -16.64 -9.93
N ALA A 522 9.18 -16.27 -8.66
CA ALA A 522 8.15 -15.34 -8.18
C ALA A 522 8.20 -13.98 -8.89
N MET A 523 9.39 -13.42 -9.11
CA MET A 523 9.58 -12.18 -9.86
C MET A 523 9.22 -12.33 -11.34
N ALA A 524 9.57 -13.47 -11.95
CA ALA A 524 9.29 -13.74 -13.36
C ALA A 524 7.78 -13.71 -13.66
N ILE A 525 6.92 -14.13 -12.72
CA ILE A 525 5.46 -14.03 -12.87
C ILE A 525 5.04 -12.58 -13.19
N GLN A 526 5.49 -11.61 -12.39
CA GLN A 526 5.14 -10.21 -12.61
C GLN A 526 5.75 -9.66 -13.91
N LEU A 527 6.98 -10.07 -14.24
CA LEU A 527 7.66 -9.63 -15.46
C LEU A 527 6.96 -10.15 -16.72
N ILE A 528 6.57 -11.43 -16.75
CA ILE A 528 5.85 -12.04 -17.87
C ILE A 528 4.50 -11.35 -18.07
N ILE A 529 3.73 -11.15 -16.98
CA ILE A 529 2.43 -10.47 -17.08
C ILE A 529 2.58 -9.03 -17.60
N ASN A 530 3.54 -8.25 -17.09
CA ASN A 530 3.69 -6.85 -17.50
C ASN A 530 4.37 -6.65 -18.86
N LYS A 531 5.30 -7.54 -19.25
CA LYS A 531 6.12 -7.36 -20.46
C LYS A 531 5.62 -8.18 -21.64
N GLU A 532 5.21 -9.43 -21.42
CA GLU A 532 4.92 -10.40 -22.48
C GLU A 532 3.41 -10.58 -22.75
N LEU A 533 2.57 -10.63 -21.71
CA LEU A 533 1.14 -10.90 -21.87
C LEU A 533 0.44 -9.77 -22.65
N GLY A 534 -0.04 -10.05 -23.86
CA GLY A 534 -0.56 -9.02 -24.76
C GLY A 534 -1.76 -8.22 -24.23
N LEU A 535 -2.65 -8.83 -23.45
CA LEU A 535 -3.84 -8.14 -22.94
C LEU A 535 -3.51 -7.05 -21.91
N THR A 536 -2.37 -7.13 -21.20
CA THR A 536 -1.97 -6.11 -20.20
C THR A 536 -1.51 -4.80 -20.83
N LYS A 537 -1.39 -4.73 -22.16
CA LYS A 537 -1.25 -3.46 -22.87
C LYS A 537 -2.50 -2.59 -22.79
N ASN A 538 -3.67 -3.21 -22.56
CA ASN A 538 -4.86 -2.51 -22.08
C ASN A 538 -4.83 -2.45 -20.55
N GLU A 539 -5.09 -1.27 -19.99
CA GLU A 539 -4.96 -0.97 -18.57
C GLU A 539 -6.30 -0.98 -17.83
N ASN A 540 -7.41 -1.24 -18.54
CA ASN A 540 -8.74 -1.40 -17.97
C ASN A 540 -9.52 -2.61 -18.54
N PRO A 541 -8.90 -3.81 -18.65
CA PRO A 541 -9.45 -4.92 -19.43
C PRO A 541 -10.71 -5.57 -18.83
N ILE A 542 -10.99 -5.27 -17.55
CA ILE A 542 -12.12 -5.83 -16.80
C ILE A 542 -13.35 -4.92 -16.79
N GLN A 543 -13.27 -3.68 -17.29
CA GLN A 543 -14.44 -2.80 -17.39
C GLN A 543 -15.37 -3.25 -18.51
N GLY A 544 -16.68 -3.21 -18.27
CA GLY A 544 -17.69 -3.68 -19.22
C GLY A 544 -17.94 -5.19 -19.20
N ALA A 545 -17.19 -5.96 -18.42
CA ALA A 545 -17.43 -7.40 -18.26
C ALA A 545 -18.58 -7.62 -17.28
N PHE A 546 -19.67 -8.23 -17.73
CA PHE A 546 -20.90 -8.38 -16.94
C PHE A 546 -20.68 -9.02 -15.56
N ILE A 547 -19.87 -10.09 -15.49
CA ILE A 547 -19.56 -10.75 -14.22
C ILE A 547 -18.75 -9.86 -13.27
N ILE A 548 -17.90 -8.98 -13.81
CA ILE A 548 -17.09 -8.07 -13.00
C ILE A 548 -17.96 -6.95 -12.43
N GLU A 549 -18.90 -6.42 -13.22
CA GLU A 549 -19.86 -5.41 -12.75
C GLU A 549 -20.77 -6.00 -11.66
N GLU A 550 -21.34 -7.19 -11.91
CA GLU A 550 -22.18 -7.91 -10.94
C GLU A 550 -21.42 -8.21 -9.63
N LEU A 551 -20.21 -8.78 -9.72
CA LEU A 551 -19.38 -9.04 -8.54
C LEU A 551 -19.01 -7.75 -7.81
N THR A 552 -18.74 -6.66 -8.53
CA THR A 552 -18.42 -5.36 -7.90
C THR A 552 -19.58 -4.89 -7.03
N ASP A 553 -20.82 -4.98 -7.52
CA ASP A 553 -22.00 -4.54 -6.79
C ASP A 553 -22.35 -5.50 -5.63
N LEU A 554 -22.28 -6.82 -5.84
CA LEU A 554 -22.49 -7.83 -4.80
C LEU A 554 -21.50 -7.68 -3.64
N VAL A 555 -20.22 -7.48 -3.95
CA VAL A 555 -19.16 -7.30 -2.96
C VAL A 555 -19.31 -5.94 -2.26
N GLU A 556 -19.65 -4.86 -2.98
CA GLU A 556 -19.91 -3.54 -2.38
C GLU A 556 -21.05 -3.64 -1.36
N GLU A 557 -22.18 -4.24 -1.73
CA GLU A 557 -23.34 -4.41 -0.83
C GLU A 557 -22.99 -5.27 0.39
N ALA A 558 -22.34 -6.42 0.19
CA ALA A 558 -21.96 -7.32 1.28
C ALA A 558 -21.02 -6.64 2.29
N VAL A 559 -20.09 -5.81 1.83
CA VAL A 559 -19.20 -5.01 2.68
C VAL A 559 -19.97 -3.95 3.47
N LEU A 560 -20.93 -3.27 2.84
CA LEU A 560 -21.75 -2.27 3.53
C LEU A 560 -22.63 -2.90 4.62
N LEU A 561 -23.23 -4.05 4.36
CA LEU A 561 -23.97 -4.81 5.38
C LEU A 561 -23.08 -5.25 6.55
N GLU A 562 -21.81 -5.55 6.27
CA GLU A 562 -20.84 -5.84 7.31
C GLU A 562 -20.46 -4.61 8.15
N PHE A 563 -20.40 -3.42 7.54
CA PHE A 563 -20.23 -2.18 8.30
C PHE A 563 -21.38 -1.93 9.26
N ASP A 564 -22.62 -2.22 8.88
CA ASP A 564 -23.78 -2.08 9.77
C ASP A 564 -23.65 -3.00 10.98
N ARG A 565 -23.26 -4.27 10.78
CA ARG A 565 -23.00 -5.22 11.88
C ARG A 565 -21.90 -4.77 12.83
N ILE A 566 -20.83 -4.16 12.32
CA ILE A 566 -19.75 -3.59 13.15
C ILE A 566 -20.25 -2.35 13.90
N THR A 567 -21.05 -1.50 13.23
CA THR A 567 -21.60 -0.27 13.80
C THR A 567 -22.53 -0.56 14.98
N GLU A 568 -23.41 -1.55 14.86
CA GLU A 568 -24.31 -2.02 15.93
C GLU A 568 -23.55 -2.49 17.20
N ARG A 569 -22.26 -2.82 17.06
CA ARG A 569 -21.37 -3.25 18.16
C ARG A 569 -20.49 -2.12 18.71
N GLY A 570 -20.79 -0.87 18.39
CA GLY A 570 -19.98 0.28 18.84
C GLY A 570 -18.77 0.55 17.96
N GLY A 571 -18.83 0.20 16.68
CA GLY A 571 -17.73 0.36 15.73
C GLY A 571 -16.63 -0.68 15.93
N VAL A 572 -15.47 -0.47 15.30
CA VAL A 572 -14.37 -1.45 15.31
C VAL A 572 -13.89 -1.76 16.73
N LEU A 573 -13.70 -0.74 17.57
CA LEU A 573 -13.19 -0.92 18.93
C LEU A 573 -14.20 -1.67 19.81
N GLY A 574 -15.48 -1.30 19.79
CA GLY A 574 -16.51 -2.02 20.54
C GLY A 574 -16.70 -3.47 20.05
N ALA A 575 -16.61 -3.68 18.73
CA ALA A 575 -16.61 -5.03 18.16
C ALA A 575 -15.39 -5.86 18.63
N MET A 576 -14.20 -5.24 18.78
CA MET A 576 -13.00 -5.90 19.32
C MET A 576 -13.16 -6.28 20.79
N GLU A 577 -13.83 -5.46 21.60
CA GLU A 577 -14.10 -5.79 23.02
C GLU A 577 -14.93 -7.08 23.16
N THR A 578 -15.87 -7.30 22.23
CA THR A 578 -16.68 -8.54 22.14
C THR A 578 -16.02 -9.65 21.31
N MET A 579 -14.78 -9.44 20.84
CA MET A 579 -14.03 -10.33 19.96
C MET A 579 -14.73 -10.69 18.64
N TYR A 580 -15.69 -9.88 18.17
CA TYR A 580 -16.51 -10.17 17.00
C TYR A 580 -15.67 -10.52 15.76
N GLN A 581 -14.68 -9.68 15.43
CA GLN A 581 -13.83 -9.89 14.27
C GLN A 581 -13.06 -11.21 14.38
N ARG A 582 -12.45 -11.47 15.55
CA ARG A 582 -11.63 -12.65 15.80
C ARG A 582 -12.46 -13.94 15.71
N SER A 583 -13.63 -13.96 16.34
CA SER A 583 -14.55 -15.10 16.28
C SER A 583 -14.99 -15.38 14.84
N LYS A 584 -15.37 -14.34 14.09
CA LYS A 584 -15.79 -14.48 12.70
C LYS A 584 -14.68 -15.03 11.80
N ILE A 585 -13.45 -14.54 11.96
CA ILE A 585 -12.27 -15.05 11.23
C ILE A 585 -12.04 -16.54 11.54
N GLN A 586 -12.16 -16.93 12.81
CA GLN A 586 -11.98 -18.33 13.23
C GLN A 586 -13.09 -19.25 12.71
N GLU A 587 -14.33 -18.80 12.71
CA GLU A 587 -15.48 -19.53 12.15
C GLU A 587 -15.30 -19.77 10.65
N GLU A 588 -14.94 -18.73 9.90
CA GLU A 588 -14.65 -18.84 8.46
C GLU A 588 -13.44 -19.73 8.18
N SER A 589 -12.40 -19.64 9.02
CA SER A 589 -11.24 -20.53 8.92
C SER A 589 -11.63 -21.99 9.12
N LEU A 590 -12.40 -22.28 10.16
CA LEU A 590 -12.85 -23.65 10.48
C LEU A 590 -13.73 -24.19 9.35
N TYR A 591 -14.63 -23.36 8.80
CA TYR A 591 -15.45 -23.73 7.66
C TYR A 591 -14.59 -24.14 6.46
N TYR A 592 -13.62 -23.31 6.07
CA TYR A 592 -12.70 -23.63 4.97
C TYR A 592 -11.90 -24.92 5.22
N GLU A 593 -11.27 -25.08 6.39
CA GLU A 593 -10.48 -26.29 6.68
C GLU A 593 -11.37 -27.54 6.73
N THR A 594 -12.63 -27.43 7.19
CA THR A 594 -13.60 -28.53 7.15
C THR A 594 -13.86 -28.99 5.72
N LEU A 595 -14.18 -28.06 4.80
CA LEU A 595 -14.44 -28.37 3.40
C LEU A 595 -13.20 -28.92 2.66
N LYS A 596 -12.02 -28.41 3.02
CA LYS A 596 -10.75 -28.89 2.48
C LYS A 596 -10.45 -30.32 2.93
N HIS A 597 -10.69 -30.63 4.22
CA HIS A 597 -10.41 -31.96 4.77
C HIS A 597 -11.42 -33.02 4.34
N ASN A 598 -12.71 -32.67 4.23
CA ASN A 598 -13.74 -33.62 3.78
C ASN A 598 -13.77 -33.79 2.24
N GLY A 599 -13.08 -32.91 1.49
CA GLY A 599 -12.96 -32.98 0.04
C GLY A 599 -14.08 -32.27 -0.74
N GLU A 600 -15.02 -31.61 -0.06
CA GLU A 600 -16.09 -30.83 -0.70
C GLU A 600 -15.54 -29.58 -1.38
N PHE A 601 -14.43 -29.02 -0.88
CA PHE A 601 -13.68 -27.97 -1.56
C PHE A 601 -12.44 -28.56 -2.24
N PRO A 602 -12.42 -28.66 -3.58
CA PRO A 602 -11.35 -29.35 -4.29
C PRO A 602 -10.05 -28.55 -4.28
N ILE A 603 -8.98 -29.19 -3.84
CA ILE A 603 -7.62 -28.65 -3.86
C ILE A 603 -6.71 -29.62 -4.61
N ILE A 604 -6.33 -29.21 -5.82
CA ILE A 604 -5.47 -29.95 -6.75
C ILE A 604 -4.11 -30.25 -6.09
N GLY A 605 -3.75 -31.53 -6.06
CA GLY A 605 -2.50 -32.02 -5.45
C GLY A 605 -2.59 -32.23 -3.94
N VAL A 606 -3.70 -31.89 -3.28
CA VAL A 606 -3.88 -32.05 -1.82
C VAL A 606 -4.96 -33.07 -1.48
N ASN A 607 -6.22 -32.82 -1.85
CA ASN A 607 -7.34 -33.73 -1.60
C ASN A 607 -7.90 -34.38 -2.87
N THR A 608 -7.52 -33.87 -4.05
CA THR A 608 -7.90 -34.42 -5.35
C THR A 608 -6.77 -34.24 -6.37
N PHE A 609 -6.81 -34.98 -7.48
CA PHE A 609 -5.72 -35.04 -8.48
C PHE A 609 -4.36 -35.36 -7.85
N LEU A 610 -4.31 -36.49 -7.14
CA LEU A 610 -3.10 -36.94 -6.43
C LEU A 610 -2.19 -37.73 -7.38
N SER A 611 -0.88 -37.71 -7.11
CA SER A 611 0.07 -38.55 -7.84
C SER A 611 -0.16 -40.05 -7.56
N SER A 612 0.47 -40.93 -8.35
CA SER A 612 0.47 -42.37 -8.06
C SER A 612 1.13 -42.73 -6.72
N LYS A 613 1.89 -41.81 -6.12
CA LYS A 613 2.49 -41.92 -4.78
C LYS A 613 1.66 -41.21 -3.70
N GLY A 614 0.45 -40.74 -4.01
CA GLY A 614 -0.37 -39.91 -3.13
C GLY A 614 0.04 -38.44 -3.17
N SER A 615 0.03 -37.79 -2.00
CA SER A 615 0.35 -36.36 -1.83
C SER A 615 1.45 -36.19 -0.76
N PRO A 616 2.69 -36.61 -1.05
CA PRO A 616 3.78 -36.47 -0.08
C PRO A 616 4.16 -34.99 0.08
N THR A 617 4.48 -34.60 1.30
CA THR A 617 5.08 -33.29 1.58
C THR A 617 6.50 -33.26 1.03
N VAL A 618 6.84 -32.22 0.27
CA VAL A 618 8.19 -32.04 -0.24
C VAL A 618 9.08 -31.56 0.92
N LEU A 619 10.17 -32.28 1.19
CA LEU A 619 11.20 -31.80 2.10
C LEU A 619 12.20 -30.97 1.29
N PRO A 620 12.44 -29.70 1.65
CA PRO A 620 13.35 -28.85 0.89
C PRO A 620 14.78 -29.34 1.10
N SER A 621 15.61 -29.25 0.06
CA SER A 621 17.04 -29.56 0.14
C SER A 621 17.80 -28.53 0.99
N GLU A 622 17.30 -27.30 1.04
CA GLU A 622 17.89 -26.19 1.77
C GLU A 622 16.80 -25.46 2.56
N VAL A 623 17.07 -25.18 3.84
CA VAL A 623 16.20 -24.35 4.69
C VAL A 623 17.00 -23.14 5.10
N ILE A 624 16.50 -21.96 4.75
CA ILE A 624 17.23 -20.74 5.03
C ILE A 624 16.95 -20.26 6.45
N ARG A 625 18.01 -20.15 7.25
CA ARG A 625 18.00 -19.70 8.66
C ARG A 625 19.23 -18.84 8.96
N ALA A 626 19.14 -18.08 10.05
CA ALA A 626 20.28 -17.33 10.57
C ALA A 626 21.38 -18.27 11.08
N THR A 627 22.64 -17.97 10.72
CA THR A 627 23.79 -18.74 11.21
C THR A 627 24.12 -18.40 12.65
N GLU A 628 24.90 -19.25 13.32
CA GLU A 628 25.36 -19.00 14.69
C GLU A 628 26.17 -17.70 14.76
N GLU A 629 27.02 -17.44 13.78
CA GLU A 629 27.85 -16.24 13.70
C GLU A 629 26.99 -14.97 13.58
N GLU A 630 25.93 -15.00 12.78
CA GLU A 630 25.01 -13.87 12.63
C GLU A 630 24.31 -13.54 13.96
N LYS A 631 23.90 -14.57 14.72
CA LYS A 631 23.26 -14.38 16.03
C LYS A 631 24.21 -13.78 17.05
N GLN A 632 25.43 -14.33 17.16
CA GLN A 632 26.46 -13.82 18.07
C GLN A 632 26.84 -12.38 17.72
N PHE A 633 26.91 -12.05 16.43
CA PHE A 633 27.19 -10.69 15.98
C PHE A 633 26.09 -9.68 16.40
N GLN A 634 24.82 -10.04 16.27
CA GLN A 634 23.72 -9.19 16.71
C GLN A 634 23.72 -8.98 18.23
N ILE A 635 24.01 -10.03 19.01
CA ILE A 635 24.18 -9.91 20.47
C ILE A 635 25.33 -8.97 20.80
N GLN A 636 26.48 -9.15 20.15
CA GLN A 636 27.65 -8.28 20.34
C GLN A 636 27.34 -6.82 19.98
N THR A 637 26.62 -6.57 18.88
CA THR A 637 26.21 -5.22 18.46
C THR A 637 25.39 -4.53 19.57
N LYS A 638 24.40 -5.23 20.11
CA LYS A 638 23.57 -4.74 21.22
C LYS A 638 24.38 -4.50 22.50
N GLU A 639 25.31 -5.37 22.84
CA GLU A 639 26.18 -5.18 24.01
C GLU A 639 27.13 -3.99 23.87
N LEU A 640 27.70 -3.78 22.68
CA LEU A 640 28.55 -2.64 22.39
C LEU A 640 27.78 -1.32 22.45
N LEU A 641 26.57 -1.28 21.90
CA LEU A 641 25.67 -0.12 22.00
C LEU A 641 25.40 0.26 23.45
N ASN A 642 25.03 -0.72 24.28
CA ASN A 642 24.72 -0.50 25.70
C ASN A 642 25.92 0.05 26.49
N LYS A 643 27.15 -0.35 26.10
CA LYS A 643 28.39 0.14 26.72
C LYS A 643 28.78 1.52 26.23
N ALA A 644 28.35 1.94 25.03
CA ALA A 644 28.85 3.15 24.40
C ALA A 644 28.46 4.44 25.13
N ASN A 645 27.19 4.57 25.54
CA ASN A 645 26.67 5.81 26.14
C ASN A 645 25.60 5.56 27.24
N PRO A 646 25.92 4.85 28.33
CA PRO A 646 24.93 4.46 29.35
C PRO A 646 24.23 5.65 30.03
N SER A 647 24.95 6.76 30.26
CA SER A 647 24.37 7.98 30.85
C SER A 647 23.33 8.63 29.93
N LYS A 648 23.61 8.67 28.62
CA LYS A 648 22.70 9.25 27.62
C LYS A 648 21.47 8.38 27.41
N VAL A 649 21.62 7.05 27.44
CA VAL A 649 20.50 6.09 27.42
C VAL A 649 19.56 6.36 28.60
N LYS A 650 20.09 6.42 29.82
CA LYS A 650 19.28 6.69 31.03
C LYS A 650 18.53 8.04 30.93
N ALA A 651 19.19 9.07 30.42
CA ALA A 651 18.58 10.38 30.24
C ALA A 651 17.44 10.35 29.19
N GLN A 652 17.65 9.72 28.03
CA GLN A 652 16.64 9.65 26.97
C GLN A 652 15.44 8.80 27.38
N ILE A 653 15.66 7.69 28.10
CA ILE A 653 14.57 6.88 28.67
C ILE A 653 13.70 7.71 29.63
N ALA A 654 14.33 8.47 30.54
CA ALA A 654 13.59 9.31 31.48
C ALA A 654 12.76 10.41 30.78
N ILE A 655 13.31 11.03 29.73
CA ILE A 655 12.58 12.01 28.89
C ILE A 655 11.37 11.34 28.23
N LEU A 656 11.56 10.16 27.64
CA LEU A 656 10.49 9.43 26.96
C LEU A 656 9.37 9.04 27.93
N GLN A 657 9.72 8.56 29.13
CA GLN A 657 8.75 8.20 30.17
C GLN A 657 7.98 9.42 30.68
N ALA A 658 8.68 10.54 30.91
CA ALA A 658 8.02 11.78 31.31
C ALA A 658 7.02 12.28 30.24
N ALA A 659 7.41 12.26 28.97
CA ALA A 659 6.55 12.62 27.84
C ALA A 659 5.31 11.72 27.74
N ALA A 660 5.46 10.41 28.02
CA ALA A 660 4.33 9.48 28.04
C ALA A 660 3.29 9.86 29.09
N VAL A 661 3.75 10.14 30.32
CA VAL A 661 2.90 10.53 31.46
C VAL A 661 2.26 11.90 31.26
N GLN A 662 2.98 12.84 30.63
CA GLN A 662 2.52 14.21 30.40
C GLN A 662 1.63 14.37 29.16
N ASN A 663 1.30 13.28 28.46
CA ASN A 663 0.52 13.30 27.22
C ASN A 663 1.16 14.13 26.10
N GLU A 664 2.49 14.22 26.07
CA GLU A 664 3.22 14.83 24.96
C GLU A 664 3.32 13.89 23.75
N ASN A 665 3.72 14.44 22.59
CA ASN A 665 3.99 13.67 21.39
C ASN A 665 5.23 12.78 21.59
N LEU A 666 5.01 11.47 21.62
CA LEU A 666 6.07 10.50 21.90
C LEU A 666 7.03 10.32 20.72
N PHE A 667 6.56 10.46 19.49
CA PHE A 667 7.40 10.18 18.32
C PHE A 667 8.56 11.19 18.18
N ASP A 668 8.33 12.45 18.54
CA ASP A 668 9.40 13.46 18.64
C ASP A 668 10.53 12.99 19.59
N LYS A 669 10.18 12.41 20.75
CA LYS A 669 11.16 11.90 21.70
C LYS A 669 11.79 10.59 21.24
N ILE A 670 11.05 9.74 20.53
CA ILE A 670 11.55 8.50 19.93
C ILE A 670 12.62 8.81 18.87
N MET A 671 12.48 9.87 18.08
CA MET A 671 13.51 10.30 17.12
C MET A 671 14.87 10.57 17.78
N GLU A 672 14.89 11.07 19.01
CA GLU A 672 16.12 11.30 19.77
C GLU A 672 16.59 10.06 20.55
N ALA A 673 15.67 9.30 21.14
CA ALA A 673 15.98 8.06 21.85
C ALA A 673 16.62 7.02 20.90
N THR A 674 16.12 6.90 19.68
CA THR A 674 16.59 5.94 18.67
C THR A 674 18.02 6.18 18.19
N LYS A 675 18.61 7.36 18.47
CA LYS A 675 20.03 7.63 18.19
C LYS A 675 20.98 6.90 19.13
N VAL A 676 20.52 6.48 20.32
CA VAL A 676 21.39 5.95 21.39
C VAL A 676 20.85 4.71 22.10
N CYS A 677 19.53 4.52 22.15
CA CYS A 677 18.89 3.40 22.82
C CYS A 677 18.68 2.23 21.85
N SER A 678 18.73 1.01 22.39
CA SER A 678 18.27 -0.17 21.67
C SER A 678 16.74 -0.24 21.60
N LEU A 679 16.23 -1.08 20.70
CA LEU A 679 14.81 -1.37 20.55
C LEU A 679 14.18 -1.83 21.87
N GLY A 680 14.80 -2.83 22.51
CA GLY A 680 14.33 -3.40 23.77
C GLY A 680 14.32 -2.40 24.93
N GLN A 681 15.29 -1.48 24.98
CA GLN A 681 15.32 -0.40 25.97
C GLN A 681 14.14 0.54 25.83
N ILE A 682 13.85 0.99 24.60
CA ILE A 682 12.71 1.88 24.33
C ILE A 682 11.39 1.17 24.64
N THR A 683 11.23 -0.07 24.19
CA THR A 683 10.02 -0.86 24.45
C THR A 683 9.77 -1.05 25.95
N THR A 684 10.80 -1.46 26.70
CA THR A 684 10.69 -1.69 28.15
C THR A 684 10.33 -0.39 28.88
N ALA A 685 10.96 0.73 28.50
CA ALA A 685 10.66 2.03 29.09
C ALA A 685 9.18 2.43 28.92
N LEU A 686 8.59 2.12 27.76
CA LEU A 686 7.18 2.39 27.47
C LEU A 686 6.23 1.41 28.19
N PHE A 687 6.67 0.17 28.46
CA PHE A 687 5.90 -0.76 29.30
C PHE A 687 5.75 -0.25 30.74
N GLU A 688 6.81 0.31 31.32
CA GLU A 688 6.82 0.81 32.70
C GLU A 688 5.84 1.98 32.94
N VAL A 689 5.47 2.71 31.87
CA VAL A 689 4.50 3.82 31.91
C VAL A 689 3.09 3.41 31.47
N GLY A 690 2.78 2.11 31.53
CA GLY A 690 1.44 1.57 31.29
C GLY A 690 1.15 1.17 29.84
N GLY A 691 2.17 1.16 28.98
CA GLY A 691 1.98 0.77 27.58
C GLY A 691 1.72 -0.71 27.38
N GLN A 692 2.13 -1.60 28.30
CA GLN A 692 2.17 -3.05 28.06
C GLN A 692 0.79 -3.65 27.72
N TYR A 693 0.72 -4.40 26.61
CA TYR A 693 -0.47 -5.15 26.22
C TYR A 693 -0.79 -6.23 27.26
N ARG A 694 -2.06 -6.31 27.65
CA ARG A 694 -2.62 -7.47 28.34
C ARG A 694 -3.46 -8.23 27.34
N ARG A 695 -3.21 -9.53 27.21
CA ARG A 695 -4.08 -10.41 26.41
C ARG A 695 -5.46 -10.36 27.04
N ASN A 696 -6.44 -9.90 26.27
CA ASN A 696 -7.84 -10.09 26.60
C ASN A 696 -8.14 -11.58 26.35
N MET A 697 -8.01 -12.39 27.41
CA MET A 697 -8.56 -13.75 27.51
C MET A 697 -9.16 -13.93 28.89
#